data_AF-A0A3D1RM29-F1
#
_entry.id   AF-A0A3D1RM29-F1
#
_cell.length_a   1.000
_cell.length_b   1.000
_cell.length_c   1.000
_cell.angle_alpha   90.00
_cell.angle_beta   90.00
_cell.angle_gamma   90.00
#
_symmetry.space_group_name_H-M   'P 1'
#
loop_
_entity.id
_entity.type
_entity.pdbx_description
1 polymer ?
#
loop_
_entity_poly.entity_id
_entity_poly.type
_entity_poly.pdbx_seq_one_letter_code
_entity_poly.pdbx_strand_id
1 'polypeptide(L)'
;MTGNKCNGITRFLKEKRIFCTVLLAMIFLFTTSIAAYAEQVAAPTADPAAGTYGGTQEVALSTVTEGATIYYTTDSSEPTTGSTLYSAQIEVRSNMTIKAIAVIEGTDNSPVSTFEYELFAGGDGSVDYPYQVATAEQLNNVRYHLDQHFIQTEEINLNVAPYNEDAGWEPIGSNSSPFTGTFDGNGKTISNLTIDRSTTDYVGLFGVTGDTAKIPNVKLENIKVTGKQCTGALVGENGGTITNSYTTGAITGNDYVGGLVGSNTNGGSITNSYATAAVRGTGFYVGGLVGSNEGTITNSYATGLVTGNNLVGGLVGWNDQGSITNSYATGAVTGAQPGSGYVGGLVGSNADYSTITYSYWDINTSGRTLSQGGTGKTTADMKLKGTYTGWDFNTIWDIVGSTNDGYPFLRNNPPGTSATINPTTATFDNKAGGQEDVATDITWGSATNVIAVKKGTDTLTAGTDYTVADTTLTIKKEYLAAQAHGDVALTILFNTNVATLTIFIKTFPGGTGTEQEPYQVATAEQLNNVRYHLKNHFIQIADIDLSSYNNGSGWEPIGDFNGTFDGDGKTISNLTINRSDMDYVGLFGYANIFAEIKNVKLENTKVIGKDYTGALVGRHDGAITNCYATGVVTGNNYVGGLVGLLQAVNDYGSITNSYATCAVAGNSWVGGLAGRYYGTSGMTGHNYGTITNSYATGVVTGTTDYVAGLVGQNYQGSITTSYATGIVTGAGAVGGLVGANSEGASISDSYATGAVTGQMTTGGLVGLNTNGGSIINSYATGAVAGNKLVGGLVGYNSYGSAKYSYWDKDTSKMDSSACGTGKTTEDMKKQATFAGWDFTNIWKIEGSRNNGYPFLKNNPSDYTITLSSSGNGTVTGGGAYNRGKSITLGAEPSEGYNFAGWYKGAEKVSSLPNYTFTVSEDVTLTASFTAMPQDDLQVVTVGNGVVKLNDEPTGLTPNYVAQHTRGAGIRLTATPNSENDYFAYWQDSRSESILSANSVYEFIMGAGATLKAVFNRIPDQNTTEFTVIFKDKSGRILQSTNVDIGFPATPPSAPALVGYSFAGWDKSLDNVISDMTVNALYERLSTTYQVTVVNGTLSSGGTGGSFKYDMPVTVVANTAPPGHKFSHWTQDGMKISTGSTFKFFVPMRDTTLEAVFVPNETVIIPVPFITLSEEVQMDTANKTMLFTANRTVPAGYTLVESGVLLLQSNTAPGELTVETEDIIRGK
;
A
#
# COMPACT_ATOMS: atom_id res chain seq x y z
N MET A 1 56.52 6.25 12.83
CA MET A 1 56.91 5.73 14.17
C MET A 1 55.87 4.69 14.58
N THR A 2 56.22 3.75 15.49
CA THR A 2 55.29 2.88 16.27
C THR A 2 53.93 2.48 15.64
N GLY A 3 53.70 1.24 15.21
CA GLY A 3 54.63 0.09 15.14
C GLY A 3 53.94 -1.25 14.82
N ASN A 4 54.79 -2.24 14.51
CA ASN A 4 54.64 -3.70 14.71
C ASN A 4 53.23 -4.32 14.73
N LYS A 5 52.93 -5.19 13.75
CA LYS A 5 53.21 -6.66 13.76
C LYS A 5 52.35 -7.42 14.78
N CYS A 6 51.34 -8.18 14.34
CA CYS A 6 51.42 -9.53 13.72
C CYS A 6 51.49 -10.67 14.76
N ASN A 7 50.92 -11.82 14.36
CA ASN A 7 50.83 -13.10 15.09
C ASN A 7 49.81 -13.10 16.25
N GLY A 8 49.17 -14.22 16.58
CA GLY A 8 49.22 -15.57 15.99
C GLY A 8 47.86 -16.27 16.14
N ILE A 9 47.52 -17.35 15.42
CA ILE A 9 48.34 -18.52 15.06
C ILE A 9 48.94 -19.21 16.29
N THR A 10 48.27 -20.26 16.80
CA THR A 10 48.79 -21.65 16.98
C THR A 10 47.67 -22.54 17.59
N ARG A 11 47.66 -23.89 17.55
CA ARG A 11 48.56 -24.94 17.01
C ARG A 11 47.80 -26.27 16.78
N PHE A 12 48.54 -27.29 16.31
CA PHE A 12 48.28 -28.75 16.27
C PHE A 12 47.63 -29.28 14.97
N LEU A 13 47.98 -30.46 14.43
CA LEU A 13 49.08 -31.46 14.60
C LEU A 13 49.36 -32.02 13.18
N LYS A 14 50.57 -32.30 12.67
CA LYS A 14 51.95 -32.47 13.15
C LYS A 14 52.37 -33.83 13.75
N GLU A 15 52.45 -34.84 12.87
CA GLU A 15 53.27 -36.06 12.98
C GLU A 15 53.65 -36.48 11.53
N LYS A 16 54.82 -37.04 11.19
CA LYS A 16 55.86 -37.67 12.04
C LYS A 16 57.24 -36.95 12.05
N ARG A 17 58.28 -37.56 11.46
CA ARG A 17 59.69 -37.62 11.95
C ARG A 17 60.67 -37.77 10.75
N ILE A 18 62.01 -37.68 10.81
CA ILE A 18 63.08 -37.68 11.85
C ILE A 18 64.26 -36.83 11.27
N PHE A 19 65.09 -36.00 11.93
CA PHE A 19 66.03 -36.10 13.09
C PHE A 19 67.52 -36.24 12.68
N CYS A 20 68.45 -35.77 13.54
CA CYS A 20 69.93 -35.84 13.47
C CYS A 20 70.73 -34.99 12.44
N THR A 21 71.28 -33.92 13.00
CA THR A 21 72.55 -33.20 12.71
C THR A 21 73.78 -34.03 12.27
N VAL A 22 74.73 -33.31 11.63
CA VAL A 22 76.12 -33.69 11.24
C VAL A 22 76.17 -34.68 10.07
N LEU A 23 76.42 -34.28 8.81
CA LEU A 23 77.47 -33.44 8.20
C LEU A 23 78.85 -34.15 8.16
N LEU A 24 79.34 -34.45 6.94
CA LEU A 24 80.49 -35.34 6.61
C LEU A 24 80.23 -36.86 6.81
N ALA A 25 81.09 -37.67 6.16
CA ALA A 25 81.31 -39.12 6.37
C ALA A 25 80.40 -40.18 5.70
N MET A 26 79.53 -39.83 4.74
CA MET A 26 79.08 -40.71 3.64
C MET A 26 78.96 -39.87 2.36
N ILE A 27 80.00 -39.65 1.54
CA ILE A 27 81.15 -40.49 1.16
C ILE A 27 80.71 -41.79 0.48
N PHE A 28 80.70 -41.71 -0.86
CA PHE A 28 80.88 -42.78 -1.84
C PHE A 28 79.94 -43.99 -1.82
N LEU A 29 78.86 -43.87 -2.61
CA LEU A 29 78.63 -44.80 -3.73
C LEU A 29 78.37 -43.97 -5.00
N PHE A 30 79.43 -43.73 -5.78
CA PHE A 30 79.39 -43.02 -7.08
C PHE A 30 79.03 -44.00 -8.21
N THR A 31 78.36 -43.52 -9.27
CA THR A 31 78.93 -43.45 -10.65
C THR A 31 77.96 -42.77 -11.62
N THR A 32 78.52 -41.96 -12.54
CA THR A 32 77.90 -41.39 -13.77
C THR A 32 76.68 -40.48 -13.60
N SER A 33 76.50 -39.41 -14.39
CA SER A 33 77.31 -38.87 -15.50
C SER A 33 77.46 -37.36 -15.39
N ILE A 34 78.57 -36.83 -15.91
CA ILE A 34 78.66 -35.41 -16.29
C ILE A 34 78.31 -35.35 -17.79
N ALA A 35 77.23 -34.65 -18.12
CA ALA A 35 77.03 -34.08 -19.44
C ALA A 35 77.34 -32.58 -19.35
N ALA A 36 77.97 -32.01 -20.37
CA ALA A 36 78.12 -30.57 -20.46
C ALA A 36 76.75 -29.96 -20.78
N TYR A 37 76.34 -28.94 -20.01
CA TYR A 37 75.23 -28.09 -20.42
C TYR A 37 75.68 -27.28 -21.63
N ALA A 38 75.02 -27.48 -22.78
CA ALA A 38 74.95 -26.44 -23.80
C ALA A 38 73.99 -25.36 -23.28
N GLU A 39 74.27 -24.08 -23.59
CA GLU A 39 73.27 -23.04 -23.40
C GLU A 39 72.26 -23.13 -24.55
N GLN A 40 70.98 -23.33 -24.20
CA GLN A 40 69.89 -23.38 -25.16
C GLN A 40 69.59 -21.98 -25.71
N VAL A 41 69.29 -21.86 -27.00
CA VAL A 41 68.90 -20.58 -27.61
C VAL A 41 67.63 -20.03 -26.94
N ALA A 42 67.59 -18.72 -26.68
CA ALA A 42 66.43 -18.07 -26.12
C ALA A 42 65.25 -18.07 -27.10
N ALA A 43 64.06 -18.39 -26.59
CA ALA A 43 62.83 -18.41 -27.38
C ALA A 43 62.53 -17.03 -28.00
N PRO A 44 61.98 -16.97 -29.24
CA PRO A 44 61.60 -15.71 -29.85
C PRO A 44 60.58 -14.91 -29.01
N THR A 45 60.62 -13.60 -29.16
CA THR A 45 59.66 -12.61 -28.64
C THR A 45 59.09 -11.78 -29.77
N ALA A 46 57.82 -11.39 -29.66
CA ALA A 46 57.09 -10.60 -30.65
C ALA A 46 56.74 -9.20 -30.11
N ASP A 47 56.82 -8.19 -30.98
CA ASP A 47 56.42 -6.80 -30.73
C ASP A 47 55.59 -6.27 -31.92
N PRO A 48 54.30 -5.91 -31.74
CA PRO A 48 53.51 -6.04 -30.51
C PRO A 48 53.36 -7.50 -30.07
N ALA A 49 53.11 -7.72 -28.78
CA ALA A 49 52.90 -9.03 -28.20
C ALA A 49 51.60 -9.70 -28.71
N ALA A 50 51.39 -10.97 -28.38
CA ALA A 50 50.13 -11.68 -28.65
C ALA A 50 48.94 -11.03 -27.90
N GLY A 51 47.76 -11.02 -28.52
CA GLY A 51 46.54 -10.43 -27.94
C GLY A 51 45.46 -10.06 -28.96
N THR A 52 44.39 -9.42 -28.49
CA THR A 52 43.33 -8.85 -29.32
C THR A 52 43.70 -7.42 -29.72
N TYR A 53 43.56 -7.06 -31.00
CA TYR A 53 44.08 -5.79 -31.52
C TYR A 53 43.10 -5.01 -32.41
N GLY A 54 43.26 -3.68 -32.40
CA GLY A 54 42.59 -2.74 -33.31
C GLY A 54 43.35 -2.60 -34.63
N GLY A 55 42.80 -3.16 -35.71
CA GLY A 55 43.34 -3.10 -37.08
C GLY A 55 44.59 -3.96 -37.32
N THR A 56 45.15 -3.83 -38.53
CA THR A 56 46.34 -4.58 -38.98
C THR A 56 47.53 -4.37 -38.05
N GLN A 57 48.19 -5.46 -37.62
CA GLN A 57 49.41 -5.39 -36.81
C GLN A 57 50.65 -5.76 -37.63
N GLU A 58 51.76 -5.06 -37.40
CA GLU A 58 53.05 -5.30 -38.07
C GLU A 58 54.03 -5.97 -37.09
N VAL A 59 53.98 -7.29 -36.99
CA VAL A 59 54.64 -8.04 -35.91
C VAL A 59 56.14 -8.22 -36.19
N ALA A 60 56.96 -7.61 -35.34
CA ALA A 60 58.40 -7.81 -35.32
C ALA A 60 58.78 -9.00 -34.41
N LEU A 61 59.49 -9.99 -34.96
CA LEU A 61 60.10 -11.07 -34.18
C LEU A 61 61.55 -10.72 -33.80
N SER A 62 61.95 -11.17 -32.61
CA SER A 62 63.28 -10.93 -32.01
C SER A 62 63.69 -12.09 -31.11
N THR A 63 64.98 -12.19 -30.76
CA THR A 63 65.48 -13.05 -29.68
C THR A 63 66.67 -12.38 -29.01
N VAL A 64 66.93 -12.70 -27.74
CA VAL A 64 68.05 -12.15 -26.96
C VAL A 64 69.36 -12.93 -27.16
N THR A 65 69.35 -14.06 -27.87
CA THR A 65 70.58 -14.79 -28.24
C THR A 65 71.22 -14.15 -29.48
N GLU A 66 72.29 -13.39 -29.28
CA GLU A 66 73.06 -12.77 -30.37
C GLU A 66 73.57 -13.83 -31.37
N GLY A 67 73.35 -13.59 -32.66
CA GLY A 67 73.77 -14.48 -33.75
C GLY A 67 72.79 -15.62 -34.09
N ALA A 68 71.69 -15.80 -33.35
CA ALA A 68 70.66 -16.78 -33.70
C ALA A 68 69.74 -16.29 -34.84
N THR A 69 69.31 -17.21 -35.71
CA THR A 69 68.33 -16.97 -36.78
C THR A 69 66.94 -17.44 -36.36
N ILE A 70 65.89 -16.72 -36.76
CA ILE A 70 64.50 -17.04 -36.44
C ILE A 70 63.80 -17.62 -37.67
N TYR A 71 63.17 -18.78 -37.50
CA TYR A 71 62.27 -19.39 -38.49
C TYR A 71 60.84 -19.37 -37.96
N TYR A 72 59.86 -19.17 -38.82
CA TYR A 72 58.46 -19.03 -38.42
C TYR A 72 57.46 -19.66 -39.42
N THR A 73 56.22 -19.77 -38.94
CA THR A 73 55.05 -20.30 -39.63
C THR A 73 53.81 -19.48 -39.22
N THR A 74 52.83 -19.38 -40.11
CA THR A 74 51.57 -18.61 -39.90
C THR A 74 50.31 -19.47 -40.12
N ASP A 75 50.48 -20.75 -40.44
CA ASP A 75 49.46 -21.77 -40.68
C ASP A 75 49.27 -22.69 -39.45
N SER A 76 49.73 -22.25 -38.28
CA SER A 76 49.79 -23.00 -37.01
C SER A 76 50.63 -24.28 -37.02
N SER A 77 51.35 -24.60 -38.10
CA SER A 77 52.28 -25.74 -38.14
C SER A 77 53.51 -25.52 -37.24
N GLU A 78 54.22 -26.59 -36.85
CA GLU A 78 55.42 -26.43 -36.01
C GLU A 78 56.62 -25.94 -36.86
N PRO A 79 57.27 -24.83 -36.49
CA PRO A 79 58.34 -24.24 -37.28
C PRO A 79 59.65 -25.04 -37.15
N THR A 80 60.40 -25.11 -38.24
CA THR A 80 61.68 -25.80 -38.36
C THR A 80 62.69 -24.95 -39.12
N THR A 81 63.95 -25.40 -39.22
CA THR A 81 64.96 -24.77 -40.09
C THR A 81 64.64 -24.85 -41.60
N GLY A 82 63.57 -25.57 -41.99
CA GLY A 82 62.99 -25.57 -43.33
C GLY A 82 61.77 -24.67 -43.52
N SER A 83 61.30 -23.99 -42.46
CA SER A 83 60.18 -23.04 -42.50
C SER A 83 60.64 -21.65 -42.99
N THR A 84 59.75 -20.65 -42.99
CA THR A 84 60.07 -19.31 -43.49
C THR A 84 61.11 -18.63 -42.60
N LEU A 85 62.21 -18.14 -43.18
CA LEU A 85 63.21 -17.35 -42.46
C LEU A 85 62.67 -15.93 -42.20
N TYR A 86 62.65 -15.52 -40.94
CA TYR A 86 62.25 -14.17 -40.55
C TYR A 86 63.26 -13.13 -41.06
N SER A 87 62.77 -12.15 -41.82
CA SER A 87 63.60 -11.15 -42.51
C SER A 87 62.94 -9.77 -42.67
N ALA A 88 61.65 -9.65 -42.34
CA ALA A 88 60.84 -8.44 -42.29
C ALA A 88 59.67 -8.67 -41.31
N GLN A 89 58.97 -7.61 -40.90
CA GLN A 89 57.77 -7.72 -40.05
C GLN A 89 56.68 -8.58 -40.71
N ILE A 90 55.84 -9.20 -39.88
CA ILE A 90 54.75 -10.08 -40.29
C ILE A 90 53.44 -9.30 -40.18
N GLU A 91 52.84 -8.97 -41.32
CA GLU A 91 51.60 -8.22 -41.41
C GLU A 91 50.38 -9.11 -41.09
N VAL A 92 49.76 -8.88 -39.94
CA VAL A 92 48.58 -9.59 -39.45
C VAL A 92 47.32 -8.82 -39.83
N ARG A 93 46.59 -9.30 -40.85
CA ARG A 93 45.34 -8.70 -41.38
C ARG A 93 44.05 -9.41 -40.94
N SER A 94 44.17 -10.46 -40.15
CA SER A 94 43.06 -11.30 -39.67
C SER A 94 43.56 -12.15 -38.51
N ASN A 95 42.72 -13.01 -37.92
CA ASN A 95 43.17 -13.91 -36.85
C ASN A 95 44.34 -14.78 -37.32
N MET A 96 45.48 -14.68 -36.65
CA MET A 96 46.73 -15.35 -37.07
C MET A 96 47.51 -15.89 -35.88
N THR A 97 47.96 -17.15 -36.01
CA THR A 97 48.85 -17.80 -35.05
C THR A 97 50.26 -17.86 -35.65
N ILE A 98 51.15 -16.99 -35.17
CA ILE A 98 52.56 -16.98 -35.55
C ILE A 98 53.31 -17.93 -34.60
N LYS A 99 53.89 -19.01 -35.12
CA LYS A 99 54.83 -19.85 -34.37
C LYS A 99 56.24 -19.62 -34.84
N ALA A 100 57.18 -19.48 -33.91
CA ALA A 100 58.57 -19.15 -34.19
C ALA A 100 59.59 -19.95 -33.35
N ILE A 101 60.73 -20.27 -33.96
CA ILE A 101 61.88 -20.96 -33.35
C ILE A 101 63.16 -20.19 -33.64
N ALA A 102 64.04 -20.05 -32.65
CA ALA A 102 65.38 -19.48 -32.80
C ALA A 102 66.45 -20.59 -32.81
N VAL A 103 67.42 -20.47 -33.72
CA VAL A 103 68.41 -21.50 -34.03
C VAL A 103 69.80 -20.87 -34.19
N ILE A 104 70.84 -21.53 -33.68
CA ILE A 104 72.24 -21.22 -33.99
C ILE A 104 73.01 -22.53 -34.15
N GLU A 105 74.04 -22.56 -35.00
CA GLU A 105 74.73 -23.81 -35.33
C GLU A 105 75.58 -24.31 -34.15
N GLY A 106 75.29 -25.53 -33.68
CA GLY A 106 76.09 -26.22 -32.65
C GLY A 106 75.56 -26.15 -31.21
N THR A 107 74.39 -25.56 -30.97
CA THR A 107 73.68 -25.60 -29.67
C THR A 107 72.31 -26.28 -29.80
N ASP A 108 71.62 -26.47 -28.67
CA ASP A 108 70.20 -26.83 -28.68
C ASP A 108 69.33 -25.64 -29.13
N ASN A 109 68.37 -25.91 -30.02
CA ASN A 109 67.39 -24.94 -30.51
C ASN A 109 66.53 -24.37 -29.37
N SER A 110 65.94 -23.20 -29.57
CA SER A 110 64.98 -22.65 -28.62
C SER A 110 63.71 -23.52 -28.52
N PRO A 111 62.95 -23.38 -27.42
CA PRO A 111 61.52 -23.72 -27.43
C PRO A 111 60.80 -22.95 -28.55
N VAL A 112 59.71 -23.52 -29.07
CA VAL A 112 58.83 -22.82 -30.01
C VAL A 112 57.98 -21.80 -29.24
N SER A 113 58.08 -20.53 -29.62
CA SER A 113 57.14 -19.50 -29.18
C SER A 113 55.89 -19.54 -30.06
N THR A 114 54.72 -19.38 -29.46
CA THR A 114 53.44 -19.22 -30.17
C THR A 114 52.86 -17.86 -29.81
N PHE A 115 52.45 -17.08 -30.81
CA PHE A 115 51.83 -15.78 -30.66
C PHE A 115 50.50 -15.78 -31.40
N GLU A 116 49.41 -15.51 -30.69
CA GLU A 116 48.05 -15.49 -31.24
C GLU A 116 47.56 -14.04 -31.29
N TYR A 117 47.09 -13.64 -32.46
CA TYR A 117 46.55 -12.31 -32.72
C TYR A 117 45.10 -12.45 -33.15
N GLU A 118 44.20 -11.77 -32.44
CA GLU A 118 42.76 -11.79 -32.71
C GLU A 118 42.26 -10.42 -33.15
N LEU A 119 41.58 -10.37 -34.30
CA LEU A 119 40.85 -9.19 -34.78
C LEU A 119 39.32 -9.42 -34.76
N PHE A 120 38.87 -10.68 -34.85
CA PHE A 120 37.48 -11.11 -34.85
C PHE A 120 37.31 -12.39 -34.01
N ALA A 121 36.07 -12.80 -33.71
CA ALA A 121 35.81 -14.04 -32.96
C ALA A 121 35.95 -15.32 -33.83
N GLY A 122 36.11 -15.17 -35.15
CA GLY A 122 36.21 -16.24 -36.14
C GLY A 122 35.85 -15.74 -37.54
N GLY A 123 35.86 -16.64 -38.52
CA GLY A 123 35.63 -16.32 -39.94
C GLY A 123 36.89 -15.85 -40.68
N ASP A 124 36.80 -15.78 -42.01
CA ASP A 124 37.86 -15.28 -42.92
C ASP A 124 37.43 -14.05 -43.73
N GLY A 125 36.20 -13.57 -43.52
CA GLY A 125 35.62 -12.40 -44.20
C GLY A 125 34.89 -12.73 -45.51
N SER A 126 34.92 -13.98 -45.98
CA SER A 126 34.18 -14.44 -47.14
C SER A 126 32.67 -14.50 -46.90
N VAL A 127 31.89 -14.65 -47.99
CA VAL A 127 30.43 -14.82 -47.93
C VAL A 127 30.02 -16.07 -47.13
N ASP A 128 30.79 -17.15 -47.24
CA ASP A 128 30.49 -18.44 -46.59
C ASP A 128 30.99 -18.49 -45.13
N TYR A 129 32.06 -17.74 -44.80
CA TYR A 129 32.66 -17.66 -43.46
C TYR A 129 32.89 -16.21 -43.02
N PRO A 130 31.82 -15.40 -42.87
CA PRO A 130 31.93 -13.99 -42.49
C PRO A 130 32.60 -13.81 -41.12
N TYR A 131 33.32 -12.71 -40.96
CA TYR A 131 33.98 -12.36 -39.71
C TYR A 131 32.98 -12.21 -38.57
N GLN A 132 33.23 -12.92 -37.48
CA GLN A 132 32.33 -12.97 -36.32
C GLN A 132 32.62 -11.82 -35.36
N VAL A 133 31.59 -11.04 -35.03
CA VAL A 133 31.69 -9.83 -34.23
C VAL A 133 30.93 -10.00 -32.91
N ALA A 134 31.67 -10.15 -31.81
CA ALA A 134 31.13 -10.37 -30.46
C ALA A 134 31.39 -9.20 -29.49
N THR A 135 32.33 -8.29 -29.80
CA THR A 135 32.76 -7.22 -28.88
C THR A 135 32.79 -5.85 -29.56
N ALA A 136 32.85 -4.78 -28.76
CA ALA A 136 33.02 -3.41 -29.24
C ALA A 136 34.30 -3.22 -30.08
N GLU A 137 35.40 -3.90 -29.71
CA GLU A 137 36.67 -3.86 -30.45
C GLU A 137 36.58 -4.59 -31.79
N GLN A 138 35.90 -5.74 -31.83
CA GLN A 138 35.68 -6.48 -33.07
C GLN A 138 34.72 -5.72 -34.02
N LEU A 139 33.77 -4.95 -33.47
CA LEU A 139 32.92 -4.04 -34.25
C LEU A 139 33.74 -2.83 -34.76
N ASN A 140 34.68 -2.34 -33.96
CA ASN A 140 35.61 -1.29 -34.37
C ASN A 140 36.50 -1.75 -35.53
N ASN A 141 36.93 -3.02 -35.52
CA ASN A 141 37.77 -3.61 -36.56
C ASN A 141 37.13 -3.69 -37.96
N VAL A 142 35.80 -3.61 -38.08
CA VAL A 142 35.11 -3.56 -39.37
C VAL A 142 35.62 -2.42 -40.25
N ARG A 143 36.09 -1.30 -39.66
CA ARG A 143 36.58 -0.13 -40.41
C ARG A 143 37.84 -0.38 -41.26
N TYR A 144 38.56 -1.47 -41.03
CA TYR A 144 39.78 -1.84 -41.77
C TYR A 144 39.50 -2.82 -42.92
N HIS A 145 38.28 -3.33 -43.02
CA HIS A 145 37.89 -4.44 -43.90
C HIS A 145 36.56 -4.14 -44.63
N LEU A 146 36.47 -2.92 -45.18
CA LEU A 146 35.22 -2.29 -45.64
C LEU A 146 34.48 -3.02 -46.77
N ASP A 147 35.14 -3.95 -47.46
CA ASP A 147 34.61 -4.75 -48.57
C ASP A 147 34.24 -6.21 -48.17
N GLN A 148 34.51 -6.62 -46.92
CA GLN A 148 34.33 -8.00 -46.44
C GLN A 148 32.95 -8.25 -45.81
N HIS A 149 32.67 -9.50 -45.45
CA HIS A 149 31.41 -9.92 -44.83
C HIS A 149 31.59 -10.20 -43.32
N PHE A 150 30.60 -9.77 -42.54
CA PHE A 150 30.58 -9.80 -41.08
C PHE A 150 29.23 -10.31 -40.57
N ILE A 151 29.25 -11.02 -39.44
CA ILE A 151 28.05 -11.44 -38.71
C ILE A 151 28.22 -11.18 -37.21
N GLN A 152 27.24 -10.52 -36.60
CA GLN A 152 27.22 -10.31 -35.16
C GLN A 152 26.84 -11.61 -34.43
N THR A 153 27.60 -11.97 -33.41
CA THR A 153 27.39 -13.21 -32.64
C THR A 153 26.88 -12.96 -31.23
N GLU A 154 27.17 -11.79 -30.64
CA GLU A 154 26.71 -11.42 -29.30
C GLU A 154 26.09 -10.02 -29.19
N GLU A 155 25.39 -9.76 -28.09
CA GLU A 155 24.87 -8.43 -27.75
C GLU A 155 26.05 -7.49 -27.44
N ILE A 156 26.15 -6.36 -28.14
CA ILE A 156 27.28 -5.42 -28.02
C ILE A 156 26.84 -4.19 -27.21
N ASN A 157 27.71 -3.72 -26.33
CA ASN A 157 27.52 -2.51 -25.56
C ASN A 157 28.68 -1.54 -25.82
N LEU A 158 28.36 -0.37 -26.37
CA LEU A 158 29.33 0.69 -26.71
C LEU A 158 29.54 1.71 -25.59
N ASN A 159 28.91 1.53 -24.42
CA ASN A 159 29.23 2.30 -23.21
C ASN A 159 30.49 1.76 -22.51
N VAL A 160 31.59 1.62 -23.27
CA VAL A 160 32.89 1.17 -22.80
C VAL A 160 34.00 1.99 -23.45
N ALA A 161 35.04 2.34 -22.71
CA ALA A 161 36.16 3.14 -23.23
C ALA A 161 36.93 2.35 -24.32
N PRO A 162 37.42 3.02 -25.38
CA PRO A 162 37.34 4.46 -25.66
C PRO A 162 36.03 4.91 -26.34
N TYR A 163 35.12 3.99 -26.66
CA TYR A 163 33.95 4.23 -27.53
C TYR A 163 32.88 5.16 -26.96
N ASN A 164 32.92 5.42 -25.65
CA ASN A 164 32.08 6.38 -24.94
C ASN A 164 32.85 7.61 -24.41
N GLU A 165 34.13 7.77 -24.77
CA GLU A 165 34.99 8.90 -24.34
C GLU A 165 35.10 9.97 -25.45
N ASP A 166 35.51 11.18 -25.07
CA ASP A 166 35.62 12.36 -25.95
C ASP A 166 34.41 12.59 -26.89
N ALA A 167 34.57 12.36 -28.20
CA ALA A 167 33.54 12.53 -29.23
C ALA A 167 32.72 11.24 -29.49
N GLY A 168 32.99 10.17 -28.75
CA GLY A 168 32.43 8.85 -28.93
C GLY A 168 32.82 8.20 -30.27
N TRP A 169 31.99 7.25 -30.71
CA TRP A 169 32.23 6.39 -31.85
C TRP A 169 32.64 7.14 -33.13
N GLU A 170 33.65 6.59 -33.81
CA GLU A 170 34.11 7.04 -35.13
C GLU A 170 33.35 6.24 -36.21
N PRO A 171 32.57 6.88 -37.12
CA PRO A 171 31.78 6.17 -38.11
C PRO A 171 32.58 5.19 -38.99
N ILE A 172 31.97 4.06 -39.36
CA ILE A 172 32.57 3.08 -40.28
C ILE A 172 32.32 3.50 -41.73
N GLY A 173 33.38 3.65 -42.53
CA GLY A 173 33.30 4.05 -43.94
C GLY A 173 33.07 5.55 -44.13
N SER A 174 33.63 6.11 -45.21
CA SER A 174 33.62 7.54 -45.54
C SER A 174 33.35 7.78 -47.03
N ASN A 175 33.11 9.03 -47.42
CA ASN A 175 32.87 9.38 -48.84
C ASN A 175 34.07 9.05 -49.78
N SER A 176 35.30 8.92 -49.25
CA SER A 176 36.46 8.46 -50.04
C SER A 176 36.66 6.94 -50.02
N SER A 177 36.02 6.26 -49.06
CA SER A 177 36.23 4.86 -48.71
C SER A 177 34.94 4.30 -48.09
N PRO A 178 33.87 4.12 -48.88
CA PRO A 178 32.58 3.68 -48.35
C PRO A 178 32.63 2.20 -47.93
N PHE A 179 31.78 1.81 -46.99
CA PHE A 179 31.54 0.40 -46.69
C PHE A 179 30.77 -0.25 -47.84
N THR A 180 31.32 -1.29 -48.48
CA THR A 180 30.71 -2.03 -49.61
C THR A 180 30.40 -3.49 -49.27
N GLY A 181 30.89 -3.97 -48.13
CA GLY A 181 30.72 -5.33 -47.64
C GLY A 181 29.32 -5.68 -47.11
N THR A 182 29.24 -6.65 -46.20
CA THR A 182 27.98 -7.03 -45.53
C THR A 182 28.14 -7.07 -44.03
N PHE A 183 27.30 -6.38 -43.27
CA PHE A 183 27.25 -6.49 -41.82
C PHE A 183 25.88 -7.00 -41.38
N ASP A 184 25.76 -8.28 -41.07
CA ASP A 184 24.52 -8.88 -40.56
C ASP A 184 24.48 -8.79 -39.03
N GLY A 185 23.55 -8.00 -38.49
CA GLY A 185 23.31 -7.89 -37.05
C GLY A 185 22.75 -9.17 -36.41
N ASN A 186 22.35 -10.17 -37.20
CA ASN A 186 21.90 -11.50 -36.75
C ASN A 186 20.74 -11.46 -35.73
N GLY A 187 19.99 -10.35 -35.70
CA GLY A 187 18.95 -10.09 -34.70
C GLY A 187 19.48 -9.76 -33.29
N LYS A 188 20.79 -9.62 -33.10
CA LYS A 188 21.44 -9.11 -31.88
C LYS A 188 21.32 -7.58 -31.80
N THR A 189 21.62 -7.02 -30.63
CA THR A 189 21.54 -5.58 -30.34
C THR A 189 22.93 -4.97 -30.24
N ILE A 190 23.06 -3.71 -30.68
CA ILE A 190 24.20 -2.84 -30.37
C ILE A 190 23.63 -1.68 -29.54
N SER A 191 24.04 -1.61 -28.28
CA SER A 191 23.45 -0.72 -27.27
C SER A 191 24.38 0.44 -26.90
N ASN A 192 23.77 1.57 -26.52
CA ASN A 192 24.43 2.75 -25.96
C ASN A 192 25.44 3.46 -26.89
N LEU A 193 25.27 3.34 -28.21
CA LEU A 193 26.07 4.07 -29.22
C LEU A 193 26.02 5.57 -28.93
N THR A 194 27.18 6.15 -28.61
CA THR A 194 27.35 7.58 -28.36
C THR A 194 28.25 8.19 -29.43
N ILE A 195 27.81 9.28 -30.05
CA ILE A 195 28.59 10.13 -30.97
C ILE A 195 28.26 11.59 -30.67
N ASP A 196 29.26 12.46 -30.50
CA ASP A 196 29.05 13.90 -30.31
C ASP A 196 29.91 14.74 -31.27
N ARG A 197 29.59 14.67 -32.57
CA ARG A 197 30.39 15.20 -33.69
C ARG A 197 29.65 16.30 -34.46
N SER A 198 29.16 17.30 -33.74
CA SER A 198 28.29 18.39 -34.24
C SER A 198 28.82 19.25 -35.40
N THR A 199 30.10 19.09 -35.79
CA THR A 199 30.74 19.77 -36.92
C THR A 199 31.09 18.84 -38.09
N THR A 200 30.83 17.54 -37.97
CA THR A 200 31.21 16.49 -38.93
C THR A 200 30.01 16.01 -39.74
N ASP A 201 30.22 15.78 -41.03
CA ASP A 201 29.22 15.25 -41.95
C ASP A 201 29.34 13.73 -42.11
N TYR A 202 28.29 13.05 -42.56
CA TYR A 202 28.22 11.59 -42.72
C TYR A 202 28.38 10.85 -41.39
N VAL A 203 27.43 11.08 -40.47
CA VAL A 203 27.51 10.60 -39.08
C VAL A 203 26.46 9.53 -38.78
N GLY A 204 26.93 8.39 -38.27
CA GLY A 204 26.15 7.24 -37.82
C GLY A 204 27.08 6.13 -37.32
N LEU A 205 26.56 4.93 -37.04
CA LEU A 205 27.42 3.74 -36.83
C LEU A 205 28.32 3.51 -38.06
N PHE A 206 27.72 3.59 -39.25
CA PHE A 206 28.37 3.74 -40.54
C PHE A 206 28.27 5.19 -41.02
N GLY A 207 29.34 5.73 -41.63
CA GLY A 207 29.33 7.07 -42.21
C GLY A 207 28.73 7.07 -43.60
N VAL A 208 29.33 6.30 -44.52
CA VAL A 208 28.86 6.14 -45.91
C VAL A 208 28.91 4.67 -46.33
N THR A 209 27.83 4.18 -46.95
CA THR A 209 27.76 2.83 -47.57
C THR A 209 27.62 2.92 -49.09
N GLY A 210 28.29 2.02 -49.80
CA GLY A 210 28.26 1.92 -51.26
C GLY A 210 27.07 1.13 -51.80
N ASP A 211 26.92 1.14 -53.13
CA ASP A 211 25.87 0.47 -53.91
C ASP A 211 25.70 -1.03 -53.62
N THR A 212 26.80 -1.68 -53.28
CA THR A 212 26.94 -3.12 -53.06
C THR A 212 26.72 -3.54 -51.61
N ALA A 213 26.66 -2.57 -50.69
CA ALA A 213 26.62 -2.81 -49.25
C ALA A 213 25.31 -3.44 -48.77
N LYS A 214 25.40 -4.26 -47.72
CA LYS A 214 24.24 -4.91 -47.10
C LYS A 214 24.31 -4.81 -45.57
N ILE A 215 23.26 -4.27 -44.95
CA ILE A 215 23.13 -4.15 -43.49
C ILE A 215 21.78 -4.73 -43.04
N PRO A 216 21.64 -6.07 -43.02
CA PRO A 216 20.47 -6.75 -42.49
C PRO A 216 20.50 -6.88 -40.95
N ASN A 217 19.31 -6.91 -40.34
CA ASN A 217 19.04 -7.33 -38.96
C ASN A 217 19.76 -6.55 -37.84
N VAL A 218 20.19 -5.31 -38.06
CA VAL A 218 20.93 -4.49 -37.07
C VAL A 218 19.97 -3.70 -36.18
N LYS A 219 20.06 -3.90 -34.86
CA LYS A 219 19.22 -3.24 -33.86
C LYS A 219 20.07 -2.30 -33.01
N LEU A 220 19.80 -1.00 -33.08
CA LEU A 220 20.52 0.01 -32.31
C LEU A 220 19.64 0.56 -31.19
N GLU A 221 20.03 0.37 -29.93
CA GLU A 221 19.21 0.76 -28.77
C GLU A 221 19.91 1.75 -27.82
N ASN A 222 19.11 2.65 -27.25
CA ASN A 222 19.55 3.71 -26.33
C ASN A 222 20.69 4.58 -26.90
N ILE A 223 20.61 4.93 -28.19
CA ILE A 223 21.66 5.69 -28.88
C ILE A 223 21.58 7.20 -28.57
N LYS A 224 22.71 7.89 -28.62
CA LYS A 224 22.82 9.35 -28.60
C LYS A 224 23.80 9.80 -29.69
N VAL A 225 23.29 10.34 -30.79
CA VAL A 225 24.10 10.74 -31.96
C VAL A 225 23.95 12.24 -32.27
N THR A 226 25.05 12.99 -32.25
CA THR A 226 25.13 14.37 -32.76
C THR A 226 26.01 14.43 -34.01
N GLY A 227 25.52 15.01 -35.10
CA GLY A 227 26.26 15.26 -36.35
C GLY A 227 26.00 16.66 -36.94
N LYS A 228 26.52 16.92 -38.15
CA LYS A 228 26.29 18.16 -38.92
C LYS A 228 25.33 17.91 -40.09
N GLN A 229 25.79 17.37 -41.22
CA GLN A 229 24.95 16.99 -42.38
C GLN A 229 25.01 15.47 -42.62
N CYS A 230 23.96 14.90 -43.22
CA CYS A 230 23.81 13.44 -43.42
C CYS A 230 24.02 12.67 -42.11
N THR A 231 23.11 12.91 -41.15
CA THR A 231 23.17 12.32 -39.80
C THR A 231 22.04 11.33 -39.58
N GLY A 232 22.37 10.06 -39.41
CA GLY A 232 21.42 8.99 -39.10
C GLY A 232 22.05 7.99 -38.14
N ALA A 233 21.27 7.39 -37.24
CA ALA A 233 21.85 6.56 -36.18
C ALA A 233 22.55 5.30 -36.70
N LEU A 234 22.04 4.66 -37.77
CA LEU A 234 22.66 3.50 -38.40
C LEU A 234 23.63 3.91 -39.53
N VAL A 235 23.19 4.77 -40.45
CA VAL A 235 24.02 5.24 -41.57
C VAL A 235 23.88 6.75 -41.80
N GLY A 236 24.99 7.45 -41.99
CA GLY A 236 24.98 8.85 -42.42
C GLY A 236 24.41 9.01 -43.84
N GLU A 237 25.03 8.36 -44.82
CA GLU A 237 24.57 8.29 -46.22
C GLU A 237 24.58 6.84 -46.75
N ASN A 238 23.43 6.39 -47.27
CA ASN A 238 23.23 5.02 -47.73
C ASN A 238 23.02 4.91 -49.24
N GLY A 239 23.97 4.28 -49.93
CA GLY A 239 23.78 3.77 -51.30
C GLY A 239 23.38 2.30 -51.37
N GLY A 240 23.47 1.55 -50.27
CA GLY A 240 23.27 0.10 -50.22
C GLY A 240 21.89 -0.37 -49.72
N THR A 241 21.82 -1.63 -49.28
CA THR A 241 20.58 -2.26 -48.80
C THR A 241 20.55 -2.43 -47.28
N ILE A 242 19.56 -1.82 -46.62
CA ILE A 242 19.27 -1.94 -45.19
C ILE A 242 17.95 -2.72 -45.02
N THR A 243 17.97 -3.79 -44.23
CA THR A 243 16.78 -4.68 -44.05
C THR A 243 16.59 -5.12 -42.61
N ASN A 244 15.35 -5.22 -42.12
CA ASN A 244 15.03 -5.72 -40.77
C ASN A 244 15.76 -4.98 -39.62
N SER A 245 16.13 -3.70 -39.81
CA SER A 245 16.98 -2.94 -38.88
C SER A 245 16.19 -1.85 -38.16
N TYR A 246 16.60 -1.43 -36.96
CA TYR A 246 15.93 -0.33 -36.25
C TYR A 246 16.80 0.47 -35.28
N THR A 247 16.28 1.63 -34.87
CA THR A 247 16.93 2.56 -33.94
C THR A 247 16.01 3.08 -32.83
N THR A 248 16.52 3.12 -31.59
CA THR A 248 15.89 3.74 -30.40
C THR A 248 16.90 4.66 -29.69
N GLY A 249 16.45 5.80 -29.14
CA GLY A 249 17.32 6.81 -28.52
C GLY A 249 17.07 8.23 -29.05
N ALA A 250 18.12 9.01 -29.32
CA ALA A 250 18.03 10.40 -29.80
C ALA A 250 19.12 10.80 -30.81
N ILE A 251 18.72 11.51 -31.87
CA ILE A 251 19.57 12.05 -32.93
C ILE A 251 19.45 13.58 -32.94
N THR A 252 20.58 14.30 -33.02
CA THR A 252 20.63 15.73 -33.35
C THR A 252 21.53 15.98 -34.55
N GLY A 253 21.09 16.81 -35.49
CA GLY A 253 21.90 17.24 -36.64
C GLY A 253 21.53 18.65 -37.11
N ASN A 254 22.12 19.07 -38.22
CA ASN A 254 21.74 20.29 -38.93
C ASN A 254 20.83 19.96 -40.13
N ASP A 255 21.41 19.44 -41.22
CA ASP A 255 20.68 19.05 -42.43
C ASP A 255 20.70 17.54 -42.67
N TYR A 256 19.72 17.02 -43.41
CA TYR A 256 19.64 15.59 -43.79
C TYR A 256 19.71 14.69 -42.55
N VAL A 257 18.76 14.88 -41.64
CA VAL A 257 18.74 14.24 -40.32
C VAL A 257 17.60 13.22 -40.26
N GLY A 258 17.93 11.95 -40.02
CA GLY A 258 16.97 10.85 -39.94
C GLY A 258 17.15 9.98 -38.70
N GLY A 259 16.07 9.33 -38.26
CA GLY A 259 16.14 8.41 -37.12
C GLY A 259 16.95 7.14 -37.40
N LEU A 260 16.97 6.66 -38.65
CA LEU A 260 17.75 5.50 -39.10
C LEU A 260 18.88 5.90 -40.06
N VAL A 261 18.56 6.73 -41.07
CA VAL A 261 19.50 7.11 -42.15
C VAL A 261 19.45 8.63 -42.41
N GLY A 262 20.60 9.30 -42.56
CA GLY A 262 20.63 10.73 -42.90
C GLY A 262 20.14 11.01 -44.33
N SER A 263 20.81 10.39 -45.32
CA SER A 263 20.46 10.46 -46.74
C SER A 263 20.43 9.06 -47.36
N ASN A 264 19.41 8.73 -48.15
CA ASN A 264 19.29 7.46 -48.89
C ASN A 264 19.30 7.75 -50.40
N THR A 265 20.42 7.47 -51.06
CA THR A 265 20.72 7.98 -52.41
C THR A 265 20.11 7.12 -53.52
N ASN A 266 20.21 7.58 -54.78
CA ASN A 266 19.76 6.85 -55.97
C ASN A 266 20.50 5.50 -56.14
N GLY A 267 19.91 4.44 -55.58
CA GLY A 267 20.46 3.08 -55.48
C GLY A 267 20.12 2.43 -54.12
N GLY A 268 20.02 3.24 -53.07
CA GLY A 268 19.77 2.80 -51.70
C GLY A 268 18.38 2.20 -51.48
N SER A 269 18.30 1.17 -50.63
CA SER A 269 17.04 0.54 -50.24
C SER A 269 16.94 0.36 -48.72
N ILE A 270 15.80 0.74 -48.16
CA ILE A 270 15.45 0.58 -46.74
C ILE A 270 14.14 -0.20 -46.69
N THR A 271 14.19 -1.45 -46.20
CA THR A 271 13.03 -2.36 -46.19
C THR A 271 12.81 -2.99 -44.82
N ASN A 272 11.56 -3.19 -44.40
CA ASN A 272 11.19 -3.80 -43.11
C ASN A 272 11.91 -3.16 -41.89
N SER A 273 12.13 -1.85 -41.90
CA SER A 273 12.99 -1.16 -40.93
C SER A 273 12.26 0.00 -40.24
N TYR A 274 12.67 0.38 -39.03
CA TYR A 274 11.95 1.44 -38.29
C TYR A 274 12.81 2.29 -37.37
N ALA A 275 12.26 3.42 -36.92
CA ALA A 275 12.89 4.29 -35.93
C ALA A 275 11.88 4.76 -34.88
N THR A 276 12.19 4.51 -33.60
CA THR A 276 11.45 5.09 -32.45
C THR A 276 12.21 6.25 -31.82
N ALA A 277 13.47 6.46 -32.23
CA ALA A 277 14.35 7.49 -31.72
C ALA A 277 13.84 8.92 -32.01
N ALA A 278 14.06 9.85 -31.08
CA ALA A 278 13.72 11.25 -31.25
C ALA A 278 14.71 11.96 -32.17
N VAL A 279 14.24 12.68 -33.19
CA VAL A 279 15.05 13.32 -34.22
C VAL A 279 14.93 14.84 -34.13
N ARG A 280 16.08 15.54 -34.06
CA ARG A 280 16.13 17.00 -34.05
C ARG A 280 17.11 17.57 -35.08
N GLY A 281 16.61 18.23 -36.11
CA GLY A 281 17.41 18.99 -37.07
C GLY A 281 17.35 20.50 -36.85
N THR A 282 18.45 21.22 -37.07
CA THR A 282 18.50 22.69 -37.01
C THR A 282 18.49 23.38 -38.38
N GLY A 283 18.50 22.61 -39.47
CA GLY A 283 18.45 23.09 -40.86
C GLY A 283 17.26 22.50 -41.61
N PHE A 284 17.55 21.87 -42.75
CA PHE A 284 16.60 21.31 -43.71
C PHE A 284 16.60 19.78 -43.71
N TYR A 285 15.52 19.17 -44.22
CA TYR A 285 15.43 17.73 -44.52
C TYR A 285 15.52 16.86 -43.25
N VAL A 286 14.48 16.95 -42.42
CA VAL A 286 14.40 16.25 -41.12
C VAL A 286 13.26 15.23 -41.15
N GLY A 287 13.58 13.94 -40.97
CA GLY A 287 12.60 12.86 -41.03
C GLY A 287 12.68 11.90 -39.85
N GLY A 288 11.55 11.32 -39.43
CA GLY A 288 11.54 10.32 -38.36
C GLY A 288 12.32 9.04 -38.68
N LEU A 289 12.39 8.64 -39.96
CA LEU A 289 13.20 7.52 -40.44
C LEU A 289 14.40 8.01 -41.28
N VAL A 290 14.16 8.89 -42.26
CA VAL A 290 15.17 9.33 -43.25
C VAL A 290 15.14 10.84 -43.47
N GLY A 291 16.29 11.51 -43.49
CA GLY A 291 16.37 12.95 -43.78
C GLY A 291 15.98 13.30 -45.23
N SER A 292 16.71 12.75 -46.21
CA SER A 292 16.37 12.81 -47.64
C SER A 292 16.38 11.43 -48.30
N ASN A 293 15.47 11.21 -49.26
CA ASN A 293 15.32 9.95 -49.98
C ASN A 293 15.23 10.13 -51.50
N GLU A 294 16.23 9.60 -52.20
CA GLU A 294 16.25 9.34 -53.64
C GLU A 294 16.03 7.85 -53.98
N GLY A 295 16.26 6.97 -52.99
CA GLY A 295 16.13 5.53 -53.12
C GLY A 295 14.73 4.98 -52.82
N THR A 296 14.69 3.72 -52.37
CA THR A 296 13.46 2.97 -52.06
C THR A 296 13.24 2.80 -50.56
N ILE A 297 12.04 3.09 -50.07
CA ILE A 297 11.61 2.84 -48.69
C ILE A 297 10.34 1.97 -48.71
N THR A 298 10.42 0.76 -48.15
CA THR A 298 9.32 -0.23 -48.22
C THR A 298 9.05 -0.85 -46.85
N ASN A 299 7.77 -1.06 -46.50
CA ASN A 299 7.34 -1.70 -45.25
C ASN A 299 8.02 -1.12 -43.98
N SER A 300 8.19 0.20 -43.91
CA SER A 300 9.04 0.84 -42.89
C SER A 300 8.31 1.94 -42.12
N TYR A 301 8.72 2.25 -40.89
CA TYR A 301 7.93 3.17 -40.04
C TYR A 301 8.70 4.02 -39.04
N ALA A 302 8.07 5.09 -38.56
CA ALA A 302 8.63 5.99 -37.55
C ALA A 302 7.62 6.39 -36.46
N THR A 303 8.01 6.26 -35.20
CA THR A 303 7.17 6.61 -34.02
C THR A 303 7.80 7.69 -33.13
N GLY A 304 9.07 8.02 -33.34
CA GLY A 304 9.80 9.01 -32.54
C GLY A 304 9.39 10.46 -32.82
N LEU A 305 9.58 11.34 -31.82
CA LEU A 305 9.38 12.79 -31.94
C LEU A 305 10.30 13.38 -33.02
N VAL A 306 9.74 14.13 -33.98
CA VAL A 306 10.50 14.82 -35.04
C VAL A 306 10.40 16.34 -34.85
N THR A 307 11.54 17.01 -34.67
CA THR A 307 11.63 18.47 -34.56
C THR A 307 12.60 19.02 -35.60
N GLY A 308 12.17 19.99 -36.41
CA GLY A 308 13.02 20.61 -37.43
C GLY A 308 12.68 22.07 -37.71
N ASN A 309 13.53 22.74 -38.49
CA ASN A 309 13.29 24.12 -38.91
C ASN A 309 12.50 24.20 -40.22
N ASN A 310 12.91 23.45 -41.25
CA ASN A 310 12.19 23.38 -42.54
C ASN A 310 12.28 21.98 -43.17
N LEU A 311 11.34 21.64 -44.05
CA LEU A 311 11.25 20.37 -44.77
C LEU A 311 11.28 19.17 -43.81
N VAL A 312 10.25 19.10 -42.98
CA VAL A 312 10.14 18.19 -41.82
C VAL A 312 9.01 17.19 -42.05
N GLY A 313 9.28 15.90 -41.94
CA GLY A 313 8.29 14.83 -42.12
C GLY A 313 8.30 13.78 -41.00
N GLY A 314 7.13 13.23 -40.68
CA GLY A 314 7.03 12.15 -39.69
C GLY A 314 7.82 10.88 -40.06
N LEU A 315 7.99 10.60 -41.36
CA LEU A 315 8.85 9.52 -41.88
C LEU A 315 10.05 10.08 -42.65
N VAL A 316 9.83 10.99 -43.60
CA VAL A 316 10.88 11.49 -44.52
C VAL A 316 10.86 13.01 -44.63
N GLY A 317 12.01 13.68 -44.49
CA GLY A 317 12.12 15.13 -44.64
C GLY A 317 11.83 15.60 -46.08
N TRP A 318 12.56 15.04 -47.05
CA TRP A 318 12.34 15.27 -48.49
C TRP A 318 12.51 13.98 -49.31
N ASN A 319 11.62 13.78 -50.28
CA ASN A 319 11.63 12.65 -51.20
C ASN A 319 11.80 13.22 -52.63
N ASP A 320 12.94 12.96 -53.28
CA ASP A 320 13.25 13.46 -54.63
C ASP A 320 13.61 12.31 -55.55
N GLN A 321 12.77 12.02 -56.54
CA GLN A 321 12.82 10.83 -57.42
C GLN A 321 12.63 9.48 -56.68
N GLY A 322 12.77 9.45 -55.35
CA GLY A 322 12.58 8.28 -54.51
C GLY A 322 11.15 7.78 -54.38
N SER A 323 11.01 6.56 -53.85
CA SER A 323 9.73 5.86 -53.69
C SER A 323 9.49 5.38 -52.27
N ILE A 324 8.27 5.58 -51.76
CA ILE A 324 7.84 5.20 -50.40
C ILE A 324 6.57 4.33 -50.51
N THR A 325 6.67 3.08 -50.07
CA THR A 325 5.57 2.09 -50.17
C THR A 325 5.31 1.39 -48.83
N ASN A 326 4.03 1.10 -48.53
CA ASN A 326 3.60 0.38 -47.33
C ASN A 326 4.21 0.90 -46.01
N SER A 327 4.39 2.21 -45.88
CA SER A 327 5.18 2.82 -44.79
C SER A 327 4.35 3.83 -43.98
N TYR A 328 4.69 4.07 -42.71
CA TYR A 328 3.85 4.94 -41.87
C TYR A 328 4.57 5.74 -40.78
N ALA A 329 3.92 6.81 -40.31
CA ALA A 329 4.40 7.62 -39.18
C ALA A 329 3.33 7.89 -38.12
N THR A 330 3.72 7.87 -36.85
CA THR A 330 2.88 8.27 -35.70
C THR A 330 3.55 9.28 -34.78
N GLY A 331 4.86 9.49 -34.89
CA GLY A 331 5.60 10.43 -34.06
C GLY A 331 5.11 11.88 -34.19
N ALA A 332 5.10 12.62 -33.08
CA ALA A 332 4.78 14.04 -33.07
C ALA A 332 5.75 14.83 -33.97
N VAL A 333 5.24 15.70 -34.84
CA VAL A 333 6.07 16.48 -35.78
C VAL A 333 5.96 17.97 -35.44
N THR A 334 7.10 18.64 -35.26
CA THR A 334 7.18 20.09 -34.96
C THR A 334 8.11 20.80 -35.94
N GLY A 335 7.62 21.88 -36.55
CA GLY A 335 8.37 22.78 -37.41
C GLY A 335 8.43 24.20 -36.84
N ALA A 336 9.59 24.85 -36.92
CA ALA A 336 9.86 26.09 -36.17
C ALA A 336 9.20 27.38 -36.72
N GLN A 337 8.54 27.36 -37.88
CA GLN A 337 7.87 28.54 -38.46
C GLN A 337 6.44 28.23 -38.96
N PRO A 338 5.40 28.87 -38.38
CA PRO A 338 4.04 28.77 -38.89
C PRO A 338 3.90 29.41 -40.29
N GLY A 339 3.58 28.60 -41.30
CA GLY A 339 3.14 29.08 -42.61
C GLY A 339 4.22 29.30 -43.68
N SER A 340 5.49 28.94 -43.44
CA SER A 340 6.58 29.11 -44.43
C SER A 340 7.47 27.87 -44.66
N GLY A 341 7.36 26.83 -43.83
CA GLY A 341 8.06 25.56 -44.02
C GLY A 341 7.12 24.42 -44.40
N TYR A 342 7.57 23.50 -45.25
CA TYR A 342 6.81 22.29 -45.57
C TYR A 342 6.97 21.28 -44.43
N VAL A 343 5.94 21.16 -43.58
CA VAL A 343 5.93 20.34 -42.37
C VAL A 343 4.78 19.33 -42.47
N GLY A 344 5.11 18.07 -42.77
CA GLY A 344 4.14 17.03 -43.10
C GLY A 344 4.07 15.89 -42.09
N GLY A 345 2.89 15.30 -41.94
CA GLY A 345 2.68 14.15 -41.05
C GLY A 345 3.38 12.87 -41.51
N LEU A 346 3.57 12.66 -42.81
CA LEU A 346 4.41 11.58 -43.35
C LEU A 346 5.68 12.12 -44.02
N VAL A 347 5.53 13.03 -44.99
CA VAL A 347 6.63 13.57 -45.79
C VAL A 347 6.60 15.09 -45.79
N GLY A 348 7.74 15.71 -45.51
CA GLY A 348 7.91 17.16 -45.54
C GLY A 348 7.73 17.72 -46.94
N SER A 349 8.57 17.29 -47.89
CA SER A 349 8.46 17.64 -49.33
C SER A 349 8.58 16.42 -50.24
N ASN A 350 7.85 16.40 -51.36
CA ASN A 350 7.89 15.35 -52.37
C ASN A 350 8.01 15.98 -53.76
N ALA A 351 9.08 15.70 -54.51
CA ALA A 351 9.28 16.26 -55.86
C ALA A 351 8.40 15.59 -56.93
N ASP A 352 8.22 16.25 -58.07
CA ASP A 352 7.24 15.89 -59.13
C ASP A 352 7.39 14.45 -59.69
N TYR A 353 8.58 13.85 -59.60
CA TYR A 353 8.86 12.49 -60.09
C TYR A 353 8.84 11.41 -58.99
N SER A 354 8.63 11.80 -57.74
CA SER A 354 8.76 10.92 -56.55
C SER A 354 7.42 10.32 -56.16
N THR A 355 7.41 9.06 -55.75
CA THR A 355 6.16 8.28 -55.56
C THR A 355 5.90 7.88 -54.11
N ILE A 356 4.65 7.98 -53.66
CA ILE A 356 4.22 7.57 -52.31
C ILE A 356 2.92 6.77 -52.42
N THR A 357 2.96 5.49 -52.05
CA THR A 357 1.84 4.54 -52.25
C THR A 357 1.53 3.76 -50.97
N TYR A 358 0.25 3.49 -50.69
CA TYR A 358 -0.23 2.72 -49.52
C TYR A 358 0.45 3.12 -48.18
N SER A 359 0.74 4.40 -47.99
CA SER A 359 1.54 4.91 -46.88
C SER A 359 0.78 6.00 -46.11
N TYR A 360 0.87 5.98 -44.78
CA TYR A 360 -0.12 6.61 -43.90
C TYR A 360 0.51 7.39 -42.74
N TRP A 361 -0.20 8.37 -42.19
CA TRP A 361 0.19 8.97 -40.91
C TRP A 361 -1.00 9.21 -39.98
N ASP A 362 -0.73 9.17 -38.68
CA ASP A 362 -1.71 9.49 -37.64
C ASP A 362 -1.85 11.01 -37.48
N ILE A 363 -3.01 11.58 -37.84
CA ILE A 363 -3.26 13.02 -37.79
C ILE A 363 -3.37 13.57 -36.35
N ASN A 364 -3.63 12.71 -35.37
CA ASN A 364 -3.81 13.08 -33.98
C ASN A 364 -2.47 13.09 -33.24
N THR A 365 -1.70 12.00 -33.30
CA THR A 365 -0.41 11.90 -32.58
C THR A 365 0.71 12.70 -33.25
N SER A 366 0.70 12.81 -34.59
CA SER A 366 1.68 13.67 -35.29
C SER A 366 1.46 15.17 -35.05
N GLY A 367 0.24 15.56 -34.67
CA GLY A 367 -0.20 16.96 -34.65
C GLY A 367 -0.29 17.60 -36.05
N ARG A 368 -0.34 16.80 -37.13
CA ARG A 368 -0.37 17.29 -38.53
C ARG A 368 -1.56 16.73 -39.31
N THR A 369 -2.41 17.64 -39.79
CA THR A 369 -3.53 17.31 -40.69
C THR A 369 -3.13 17.22 -42.17
N LEU A 370 -1.89 17.61 -42.52
CA LEU A 370 -1.38 17.67 -43.89
C LEU A 370 0.00 16.99 -44.02
N SER A 371 0.34 16.62 -45.25
CA SER A 371 1.61 16.01 -45.68
C SER A 371 1.76 16.26 -47.19
N GLN A 372 2.98 16.29 -47.74
CA GLN A 372 3.17 16.37 -49.21
C GLN A 372 2.93 15.03 -49.92
N GLY A 373 2.63 13.96 -49.18
CA GLY A 373 2.08 12.72 -49.73
C GLY A 373 1.68 11.71 -48.66
N GLY A 374 1.15 10.56 -49.11
CA GLY A 374 0.53 9.55 -48.25
C GLY A 374 -0.95 9.87 -47.93
N THR A 375 -1.52 9.20 -46.92
CA THR A 375 -2.90 9.42 -46.47
C THR A 375 -3.00 9.55 -44.95
N GLY A 376 -3.53 10.69 -44.48
CA GLY A 376 -3.80 10.92 -43.06
C GLY A 376 -4.97 10.08 -42.55
N LYS A 377 -4.84 9.56 -41.33
CA LYS A 377 -5.80 8.70 -40.65
C LYS A 377 -5.88 9.07 -39.16
N THR A 378 -7.00 8.78 -38.49
CA THR A 378 -7.09 9.00 -37.03
C THR A 378 -6.33 7.91 -36.26
N THR A 379 -6.02 8.13 -34.99
CA THR A 379 -5.47 7.08 -34.11
C THR A 379 -6.37 5.84 -34.03
N ALA A 380 -7.70 6.02 -34.09
CA ALA A 380 -8.61 4.89 -34.14
C ALA A 380 -8.45 4.09 -35.44
N ASP A 381 -8.42 4.77 -36.60
CA ASP A 381 -8.22 4.13 -37.90
C ASP A 381 -6.85 3.43 -38.01
N MET A 382 -5.78 4.08 -37.54
CA MET A 382 -4.40 3.56 -37.58
C MET A 382 -4.21 2.32 -36.69
N LYS A 383 -5.12 2.06 -35.74
CA LYS A 383 -5.12 0.84 -34.93
C LYS A 383 -6.09 -0.23 -35.46
N LEU A 384 -6.62 -0.06 -36.69
CA LEU A 384 -7.47 -1.03 -37.38
C LEU A 384 -6.78 -1.65 -38.60
N LYS A 385 -6.64 -2.98 -38.60
CA LYS A 385 -6.07 -3.79 -39.71
C LYS A 385 -6.67 -3.46 -41.09
N GLY A 386 -7.97 -3.13 -41.14
CA GLY A 386 -8.69 -2.81 -42.37
C GLY A 386 -8.32 -1.47 -43.02
N THR A 387 -7.57 -0.60 -42.34
CA THR A 387 -7.11 0.70 -42.88
C THR A 387 -6.01 0.54 -43.93
N TYR A 388 -5.25 -0.53 -43.82
CA TYR A 388 -3.97 -0.77 -44.49
C TYR A 388 -4.14 -1.58 -45.79
N THR A 389 -4.86 -1.01 -46.74
CA THR A 389 -5.11 -1.61 -48.05
C THR A 389 -3.79 -1.91 -48.78
N GLY A 390 -3.61 -3.15 -49.22
CA GLY A 390 -2.42 -3.59 -49.96
C GLY A 390 -1.27 -4.14 -49.09
N TRP A 391 -1.39 -4.10 -47.76
CA TRP A 391 -0.35 -4.60 -46.85
C TRP A 391 -0.50 -6.11 -46.58
N ASP A 392 0.61 -6.86 -46.61
CA ASP A 392 0.60 -8.27 -46.23
C ASP A 392 0.74 -8.46 -44.71
N PHE A 393 -0.38 -8.70 -44.05
CA PHE A 393 -0.43 -9.07 -42.64
C PHE A 393 -0.23 -10.57 -42.35
N ASN A 394 0.10 -11.39 -43.36
CA ASN A 394 0.37 -12.81 -43.17
C ASN A 394 1.88 -13.06 -43.00
N THR A 395 2.75 -12.40 -43.78
CA THR A 395 4.20 -12.62 -43.72
C THR A 395 5.03 -11.41 -43.24
N ILE A 396 4.57 -10.17 -43.49
CA ILE A 396 5.36 -8.96 -43.18
C ILE A 396 4.85 -8.28 -41.90
N TRP A 397 3.55 -7.94 -41.84
CA TRP A 397 2.96 -7.15 -40.76
C TRP A 397 2.12 -7.99 -39.79
N ASP A 398 2.02 -7.53 -38.55
CA ASP A 398 0.95 -7.90 -37.61
C ASP A 398 0.37 -6.65 -36.94
N ILE A 399 -0.74 -6.80 -36.22
CA ILE A 399 -1.35 -5.71 -35.44
C ILE A 399 -2.10 -6.28 -34.23
N VAL A 400 -1.59 -5.97 -33.03
CA VAL A 400 -2.05 -6.54 -31.75
C VAL A 400 -2.04 -5.42 -30.71
N GLY A 401 -3.15 -5.22 -29.98
CA GLY A 401 -3.34 -4.05 -29.09
C GLY A 401 -2.33 -3.90 -27.94
N SER A 402 -1.56 -4.95 -27.63
CA SER A 402 -0.50 -4.96 -26.61
C SER A 402 0.90 -4.63 -27.13
N THR A 403 1.08 -4.49 -28.45
CA THR A 403 2.40 -4.38 -29.09
C THR A 403 2.41 -3.16 -30.00
N ASN A 404 3.49 -2.37 -29.98
CA ASN A 404 3.61 -1.12 -30.75
C ASN A 404 2.42 -0.16 -30.54
N ASP A 405 1.91 -0.05 -29.31
CA ASP A 405 0.68 0.70 -28.96
C ASP A 405 -0.55 0.32 -29.82
N GLY A 406 -0.60 -0.91 -30.36
CA GLY A 406 -1.69 -1.37 -31.22
C GLY A 406 -1.66 -0.84 -32.66
N TYR A 407 -0.62 -0.11 -33.07
CA TYR A 407 -0.32 0.14 -34.48
C TYR A 407 0.27 -1.11 -35.15
N PRO A 408 0.30 -1.21 -36.50
CA PRO A 408 0.99 -2.32 -37.17
C PRO A 408 2.46 -2.41 -36.77
N PHE A 409 2.99 -3.63 -36.67
CA PHE A 409 4.42 -3.88 -36.47
C PHE A 409 4.91 -5.02 -37.34
N LEU A 410 6.22 -5.12 -37.53
CA LEU A 410 6.81 -6.10 -38.44
C LEU A 410 6.98 -7.45 -37.74
N ARG A 411 6.47 -8.54 -38.33
CA ARG A 411 6.50 -9.90 -37.73
C ARG A 411 7.91 -10.37 -37.41
N ASN A 412 8.83 -10.13 -38.34
CA ASN A 412 10.22 -10.59 -38.28
C ASN A 412 11.16 -9.53 -37.67
N ASN A 413 10.62 -8.36 -37.29
CA ASN A 413 11.33 -7.27 -36.64
C ASN A 413 10.38 -6.52 -35.67
N PRO A 414 9.86 -7.18 -34.62
CA PRO A 414 8.88 -6.57 -33.72
C PRO A 414 9.56 -5.64 -32.70
N PRO A 415 8.93 -4.51 -32.32
CA PRO A 415 9.41 -3.67 -31.25
C PRO A 415 9.26 -4.34 -29.89
N GLY A 416 10.17 -4.02 -28.98
CA GLY A 416 10.15 -4.50 -27.59
C GLY A 416 8.87 -4.14 -26.83
N THR A 417 8.57 -4.93 -25.80
CA THR A 417 7.38 -4.74 -24.96
C THR A 417 7.57 -3.53 -24.03
N SER A 418 6.59 -2.63 -23.98
CA SER A 418 6.63 -1.47 -23.09
C SER A 418 6.65 -1.89 -21.61
N ALA A 419 7.39 -1.15 -20.79
CA ALA A 419 7.36 -1.29 -19.35
C ALA A 419 6.01 -0.85 -18.77
N THR A 420 5.52 -1.57 -17.77
CA THR A 420 4.28 -1.25 -17.04
C THR A 420 4.51 -1.29 -15.54
N ILE A 421 3.60 -0.68 -14.78
CA ILE A 421 3.58 -0.73 -13.31
C ILE A 421 2.24 -1.27 -12.83
N ASN A 422 2.23 -2.03 -11.73
CA ASN A 422 1.02 -2.57 -11.13
C ASN A 422 1.15 -2.65 -9.59
N PRO A 423 0.24 -2.04 -8.80
CA PRO A 423 -0.94 -1.29 -9.23
C PRO A 423 -0.59 0.11 -9.78
N THR A 424 -1.43 0.64 -10.67
CA THR A 424 -1.36 2.03 -11.17
C THR A 424 -2.05 3.05 -10.25
N THR A 425 -2.71 2.57 -9.19
CA THR A 425 -3.31 3.42 -8.14
C THR A 425 -2.99 2.88 -6.75
N ALA A 426 -2.89 3.76 -5.76
CA ALA A 426 -2.63 3.42 -4.37
C ALA A 426 -3.28 4.44 -3.41
N THR A 427 -3.26 4.14 -2.11
CA THR A 427 -3.71 5.06 -1.06
C THR A 427 -2.64 5.21 0.01
N PHE A 428 -2.39 6.43 0.47
CA PHE A 428 -1.50 6.72 1.60
C PHE A 428 -2.31 7.24 2.79
N ASP A 429 -2.08 6.66 3.96
CA ASP A 429 -2.69 7.11 5.21
C ASP A 429 -1.72 8.08 5.92
N ASN A 430 -2.07 9.36 5.97
CA ASN A 430 -1.19 10.38 6.56
C ASN A 430 -1.28 10.43 8.11
N LYS A 431 -1.85 9.41 8.75
CA LYS A 431 -1.89 9.29 10.21
C LYS A 431 -0.49 9.07 10.79
N ALA A 432 0.00 10.08 11.52
CA ALA A 432 1.26 10.00 12.26
C ALA A 432 1.34 8.72 13.12
N GLY A 433 2.44 7.98 13.00
CA GLY A 433 2.64 6.68 13.66
C GLY A 433 2.06 5.46 12.94
N GLY A 434 1.46 5.63 11.76
CA GLY A 434 0.97 4.53 10.92
C GLY A 434 1.23 4.71 9.41
N GLN A 435 2.13 5.63 9.05
CA GLN A 435 2.53 5.89 7.66
C GLN A 435 3.46 4.78 7.14
N GLU A 436 3.19 4.26 5.95
CA GLU A 436 4.05 3.30 5.24
C GLU A 436 4.35 3.73 3.80
N ASP A 437 5.47 3.24 3.27
CA ASP A 437 5.89 3.45 1.88
C ASP A 437 4.87 2.88 0.88
N VAL A 438 4.71 3.53 -0.27
CA VAL A 438 3.80 3.07 -1.34
C VAL A 438 4.61 2.41 -2.44
N ALA A 439 4.45 1.09 -2.60
CA ALA A 439 5.12 0.29 -3.62
C ALA A 439 4.22 -0.02 -4.83
N THR A 440 4.83 -0.18 -6.00
CA THR A 440 4.22 -0.70 -7.23
C THR A 440 5.23 -1.54 -8.01
N ASP A 441 4.81 -2.68 -8.55
CA ASP A 441 5.69 -3.62 -9.24
C ASP A 441 5.86 -3.24 -10.71
N ILE A 442 7.12 -3.12 -11.14
CA ILE A 442 7.54 -2.86 -12.51
C ILE A 442 7.61 -4.19 -13.28
N THR A 443 6.83 -4.31 -14.34
CA THR A 443 7.09 -5.28 -15.41
C THR A 443 7.93 -4.58 -16.47
N TRP A 444 9.23 -4.90 -16.54
CA TRP A 444 10.20 -4.16 -17.34
C TRP A 444 9.96 -4.21 -18.86
N GLY A 445 9.49 -5.34 -19.40
CA GLY A 445 9.40 -5.51 -20.85
C GLY A 445 10.79 -5.43 -21.50
N SER A 446 11.00 -4.46 -22.40
CA SER A 446 12.31 -4.09 -22.95
C SER A 446 12.94 -2.84 -22.33
N ALA A 447 12.35 -2.26 -21.28
CA ALA A 447 13.03 -1.26 -20.47
C ALA A 447 14.11 -1.91 -19.59
N THR A 448 15.11 -1.12 -19.23
CA THR A 448 16.21 -1.54 -18.34
C THR A 448 16.43 -0.58 -17.17
N ASN A 449 15.80 0.60 -17.17
CA ASN A 449 15.79 1.51 -16.02
C ASN A 449 14.56 2.42 -15.96
N VAL A 450 14.34 3.00 -14.77
CA VAL A 450 13.52 4.21 -14.60
C VAL A 450 14.48 5.40 -14.69
N ILE A 451 14.30 6.27 -15.67
CA ILE A 451 15.05 7.52 -15.82
C ILE A 451 14.69 8.49 -14.69
N ALA A 452 13.39 8.63 -14.41
CA ALA A 452 12.87 9.61 -13.46
C ALA A 452 11.45 9.27 -13.01
N VAL A 453 11.10 9.71 -11.79
CA VAL A 453 9.70 9.89 -11.37
C VAL A 453 9.43 11.39 -11.25
N LYS A 454 8.25 11.85 -11.69
CA LYS A 454 7.89 13.27 -11.74
C LYS A 454 6.49 13.55 -11.20
N LYS A 455 6.30 14.71 -10.57
CA LYS A 455 4.98 15.28 -10.25
C LYS A 455 4.76 16.49 -11.15
N GLY A 456 4.01 16.30 -12.25
CA GLY A 456 3.89 17.33 -13.30
C GLY A 456 5.25 17.59 -13.97
N THR A 457 5.76 18.82 -13.86
CA THR A 457 7.11 19.20 -14.33
C THR A 457 8.23 18.71 -13.42
N ASP A 458 7.94 18.56 -12.13
CA ASP A 458 8.95 18.55 -11.08
C ASP A 458 9.49 17.13 -10.92
N THR A 459 10.81 16.99 -10.86
CA THR A 459 11.47 15.67 -10.83
C THR A 459 11.85 15.30 -9.40
N LEU A 460 11.42 14.12 -8.95
CA LEU A 460 11.66 13.62 -7.60
C LEU A 460 13.12 13.13 -7.46
N THR A 461 13.60 13.09 -6.23
CA THR A 461 14.97 12.71 -5.85
C THR A 461 15.05 11.21 -5.59
N ALA A 462 15.80 10.48 -6.43
CA ALA A 462 16.08 9.06 -6.17
C ALA A 462 16.86 8.88 -4.86
N GLY A 463 16.49 7.88 -4.07
CA GLY A 463 17.04 7.60 -2.74
C GLY A 463 16.33 8.33 -1.59
N THR A 464 15.67 9.46 -1.86
CA THR A 464 14.99 10.30 -0.83
C THR A 464 13.48 10.29 -1.01
N ASP A 465 12.98 10.61 -2.21
CA ASP A 465 11.54 10.69 -2.50
C ASP A 465 11.00 9.36 -3.05
N TYR A 466 11.85 8.57 -3.71
CA TYR A 466 11.55 7.23 -4.20
C TYR A 466 12.80 6.34 -4.29
N THR A 467 12.61 5.03 -4.33
CA THR A 467 13.65 4.01 -4.58
C THR A 467 13.15 3.00 -5.61
N VAL A 468 14.04 2.44 -6.42
CA VAL A 468 13.77 1.31 -7.31
C VAL A 468 14.70 0.16 -6.93
N ALA A 469 14.15 -1.04 -6.76
CA ALA A 469 14.91 -2.25 -6.45
C ALA A 469 14.31 -3.42 -7.24
N ASP A 470 15.17 -4.14 -7.99
CA ASP A 470 14.85 -5.27 -8.88
C ASP A 470 13.62 -5.06 -9.79
N THR A 471 12.40 -5.33 -9.28
CA THR A 471 11.13 -5.20 -10.01
C THR A 471 10.10 -4.35 -9.28
N THR A 472 10.50 -3.49 -8.33
CA THR A 472 9.55 -2.66 -7.55
C THR A 472 10.02 -1.21 -7.46
N LEU A 473 9.09 -0.28 -7.74
CA LEU A 473 9.21 1.16 -7.47
C LEU A 473 8.51 1.47 -6.15
N THR A 474 9.20 2.15 -5.24
CA THR A 474 8.69 2.54 -3.93
C THR A 474 8.75 4.04 -3.76
N ILE A 475 7.61 4.70 -3.56
CA ILE A 475 7.50 6.12 -3.21
C ILE A 475 7.54 6.27 -1.69
N LYS A 476 8.38 7.17 -1.19
CA LYS A 476 8.69 7.27 0.24
C LYS A 476 7.63 7.99 1.05
N LYS A 477 7.33 7.46 2.24
CA LYS A 477 6.33 8.02 3.15
C LYS A 477 6.66 9.43 3.63
N GLU A 478 7.94 9.78 3.72
CA GLU A 478 8.42 11.12 4.04
C GLU A 478 8.01 12.14 2.94
N TYR A 479 8.10 11.75 1.66
CA TYR A 479 7.61 12.55 0.54
C TYR A 479 6.08 12.64 0.54
N LEU A 480 5.39 11.51 0.77
CA LEU A 480 3.92 11.43 0.75
C LEU A 480 3.26 12.20 1.89
N ALA A 481 3.84 12.18 3.09
CA ALA A 481 3.37 12.94 4.25
C ALA A 481 3.41 14.46 4.05
N ALA A 482 4.33 14.94 3.20
CA ALA A 482 4.46 16.34 2.80
C ALA A 482 3.53 16.76 1.64
N GLN A 483 2.74 15.84 1.06
CA GLN A 483 1.78 16.18 0.01
C GLN A 483 0.45 16.67 0.59
N ALA A 484 -0.23 17.56 -0.14
CA ALA A 484 -1.61 17.91 0.16
C ALA A 484 -2.55 16.71 -0.01
N HIS A 485 -3.62 16.67 0.78
CA HIS A 485 -4.65 15.63 0.71
C HIS A 485 -5.34 15.57 -0.66
N GLY A 486 -5.77 14.38 -1.09
CA GLY A 486 -6.31 14.11 -2.44
C GLY A 486 -5.32 13.37 -3.34
N ASP A 487 -5.56 13.42 -4.65
CA ASP A 487 -4.79 12.65 -5.64
C ASP A 487 -3.41 13.27 -5.96
N VAL A 488 -2.36 12.48 -5.77
CA VAL A 488 -1.00 12.76 -6.22
C VAL A 488 -0.68 11.86 -7.42
N ALA A 489 -0.83 12.41 -8.62
CA ALA A 489 -0.43 11.74 -9.86
C ALA A 489 1.08 11.91 -10.11
N LEU A 490 1.78 10.79 -10.27
CA LEU A 490 3.20 10.71 -10.57
C LEU A 490 3.42 10.06 -11.94
N THR A 491 4.26 10.67 -12.77
CA THR A 491 4.69 10.13 -14.07
C THR A 491 6.02 9.40 -13.89
N ILE A 492 6.06 8.13 -14.26
CA ILE A 492 7.26 7.29 -14.28
C ILE A 492 7.79 7.31 -15.72
N LEU A 493 9.07 7.68 -15.90
CA LEU A 493 9.76 7.66 -17.18
C LEU A 493 10.71 6.46 -17.21
N PHE A 494 10.48 5.52 -18.11
CA PHE A 494 11.42 4.44 -18.45
C PHE A 494 12.27 4.85 -19.66
N ASN A 495 13.33 4.10 -19.96
CA ASN A 495 14.11 4.31 -21.20
C ASN A 495 13.34 4.01 -22.50
N THR A 496 12.21 3.30 -22.44
CA THR A 496 11.39 2.94 -23.61
C THR A 496 10.04 3.67 -23.70
N ASN A 497 9.44 4.05 -22.56
CA ASN A 497 8.08 4.60 -22.50
C ASN A 497 7.81 5.30 -21.15
N VAL A 498 6.56 5.74 -20.93
CA VAL A 498 6.10 6.29 -19.65
C VAL A 498 4.97 5.45 -19.04
N ALA A 499 4.74 5.61 -17.73
CA ALA A 499 3.57 5.12 -17.00
C ALA A 499 3.13 6.15 -15.95
N THR A 500 1.96 5.94 -15.33
CA THR A 500 1.41 6.85 -14.31
C THR A 500 0.95 6.08 -13.07
N LEU A 501 1.33 6.57 -11.89
CA LEU A 501 0.87 6.09 -10.58
C LEU A 501 0.07 7.22 -9.89
N THR A 502 -1.18 6.96 -9.51
CA THR A 502 -1.98 7.92 -8.73
C THR A 502 -2.11 7.46 -7.28
N ILE A 503 -1.63 8.27 -6.33
CA ILE A 503 -1.66 7.98 -4.90
C ILE A 503 -2.66 8.92 -4.21
N PHE A 504 -3.72 8.37 -3.64
CA PHE A 504 -4.70 9.15 -2.87
C PHE A 504 -4.24 9.34 -1.42
N ILE A 505 -3.93 10.58 -1.05
CA ILE A 505 -3.53 11.00 0.29
C ILE A 505 -4.81 11.24 1.13
N LYS A 506 -5.11 10.37 2.10
CA LYS A 506 -6.35 10.45 2.89
C LYS A 506 -6.46 11.74 3.72
N THR A 507 -7.66 12.31 3.82
CA THR A 507 -8.02 13.42 4.73
C THR A 507 -8.54 12.93 6.09
N PHE A 508 -9.20 11.77 6.10
CA PHE A 508 -9.84 11.14 7.27
C PHE A 508 -9.40 9.67 7.38
N PRO A 509 -9.28 9.09 8.59
CA PRO A 509 -8.87 7.70 8.79
C PRO A 509 -9.76 6.65 8.11
N GLY A 510 -11.04 6.97 7.88
CA GLY A 510 -11.98 6.12 7.17
C GLY A 510 -13.24 6.87 6.72
N GLY A 511 -14.08 6.18 5.95
CA GLY A 511 -15.31 6.72 5.35
C GLY A 511 -15.09 7.39 3.99
N THR A 512 -16.14 7.39 3.16
CA THR A 512 -16.19 8.11 1.88
C THR A 512 -16.96 9.44 1.99
N GLY A 513 -17.48 9.76 3.17
CA GLY A 513 -18.29 10.97 3.41
C GLY A 513 -19.74 10.83 2.95
N THR A 514 -20.17 9.61 2.64
CA THR A 514 -21.55 9.23 2.34
C THR A 514 -22.33 8.92 3.61
N GLU A 515 -23.65 8.82 3.56
CA GLU A 515 -24.48 8.50 4.73
C GLU A 515 -24.18 7.08 5.28
N GLN A 516 -23.83 6.15 4.38
CA GLN A 516 -23.50 4.76 4.72
C GLN A 516 -22.06 4.59 5.19
N GLU A 517 -21.14 5.44 4.72
CA GLU A 517 -19.73 5.47 5.11
C GLU A 517 -19.30 6.91 5.49
N PRO A 518 -19.78 7.45 6.62
CA PRO A 518 -19.44 8.79 7.06
C PRO A 518 -17.94 8.93 7.34
N TYR A 519 -17.38 10.11 7.04
CA TYR A 519 -15.99 10.42 7.34
C TYR A 519 -15.72 10.32 8.84
N GLN A 520 -14.74 9.50 9.21
CA GLN A 520 -14.37 9.27 10.60
C GLN A 520 -13.51 10.41 11.13
N VAL A 521 -13.88 10.97 12.28
CA VAL A 521 -13.19 12.10 12.91
C VAL A 521 -12.57 11.66 14.24
N ALA A 522 -11.25 11.69 14.33
CA ALA A 522 -10.48 11.23 15.50
C ALA A 522 -9.59 12.31 16.14
N THR A 523 -9.39 13.45 15.47
CA THR A 523 -8.49 14.53 15.96
C THR A 523 -9.11 15.91 15.80
N ALA A 524 -8.59 16.89 16.53
CA ALA A 524 -8.97 18.30 16.41
C ALA A 524 -8.75 18.86 14.99
N GLU A 525 -7.70 18.40 14.30
CA GLU A 525 -7.39 18.77 12.92
C GLU A 525 -8.39 18.17 11.93
N GLN A 526 -8.80 16.91 12.12
CA GLN A 526 -9.84 16.29 11.29
C GLN A 526 -11.21 16.96 11.52
N LEU A 527 -11.53 17.33 12.77
CA LEU A 527 -12.71 18.14 13.08
C LEU A 527 -12.63 19.54 12.44
N ASN A 528 -11.45 20.14 12.39
CA ASN A 528 -11.23 21.40 11.69
C ASN A 528 -11.44 21.26 10.18
N ASN A 529 -11.04 20.13 9.58
CA ASN A 529 -11.16 19.84 8.15
C ASN A 529 -12.61 19.57 7.68
N VAL A 530 -13.56 19.36 8.60
CA VAL A 530 -15.01 19.33 8.29
C VAL A 530 -15.45 20.57 7.51
N ARG A 531 -14.80 21.74 7.73
CA ARG A 531 -15.10 22.99 7.03
C ARG A 531 -14.89 22.96 5.51
N TYR A 532 -14.19 21.95 4.97
CA TYR A 532 -13.99 21.75 3.54
C TYR A 532 -14.97 20.75 2.90
N HIS A 533 -15.78 20.07 3.73
CA HIS A 533 -16.61 18.93 3.36
C HIS A 533 -18.08 19.11 3.86
N LEU A 534 -18.58 20.35 3.84
CA LEU A 534 -19.81 20.81 4.50
C LEU A 534 -21.13 20.08 4.13
N LYS A 535 -21.13 19.26 3.07
CA LYS A 535 -22.30 18.48 2.60
C LYS A 535 -22.19 16.98 2.87
N ASN A 536 -21.07 16.53 3.45
CA ASN A 536 -20.80 15.14 3.74
C ASN A 536 -21.32 14.73 5.12
N HIS A 537 -21.31 13.42 5.39
CA HIS A 537 -21.66 12.86 6.68
C HIS A 537 -20.39 12.50 7.45
N PHE A 538 -20.41 12.66 8.77
CA PHE A 538 -19.27 12.50 9.68
C PHE A 538 -19.66 11.70 10.91
N ILE A 539 -18.73 10.90 11.43
CA ILE A 539 -18.85 10.21 12.71
C ILE A 539 -17.58 10.40 13.55
N GLN A 540 -17.74 10.84 14.80
CA GLN A 540 -16.62 11.00 15.72
C GLN A 540 -16.23 9.64 16.34
N ILE A 541 -14.99 9.20 16.17
CA ILE A 541 -14.52 7.88 16.61
C ILE A 541 -13.62 7.91 17.87
N ALA A 542 -13.15 9.09 18.27
CA ALA A 542 -12.36 9.30 19.49
C ALA A 542 -12.75 10.63 20.16
N ASP A 543 -12.46 10.78 21.46
CA ASP A 543 -12.63 12.06 22.16
C ASP A 543 -11.61 13.10 21.65
N ILE A 544 -12.05 14.36 21.55
CA ILE A 544 -11.28 15.44 20.91
C ILE A 544 -11.05 16.58 21.91
N ASP A 545 -9.79 17.02 22.03
CA ASP A 545 -9.41 18.23 22.75
C ASP A 545 -9.09 19.36 21.76
N LEU A 546 -9.79 20.49 21.88
CA LEU A 546 -9.57 21.69 21.05
C LEU A 546 -8.57 22.67 21.66
N SER A 547 -7.84 22.30 22.72
CA SER A 547 -6.85 23.15 23.39
C SER A 547 -5.81 23.77 22.46
N SER A 548 -5.40 23.07 21.40
CA SER A 548 -4.47 23.55 20.36
C SER A 548 -5.00 24.74 19.56
N TYR A 549 -6.32 24.87 19.43
CA TYR A 549 -6.99 25.95 18.68
C TYR A 549 -7.31 27.18 19.54
N ASN A 550 -7.01 27.18 20.85
CA ASN A 550 -7.38 28.25 21.78
C ASN A 550 -6.47 29.51 21.71
N ASN A 551 -5.63 29.63 20.68
CA ASN A 551 -4.76 30.78 20.46
C ASN A 551 -5.51 31.99 19.87
N GLY A 552 -5.20 33.20 20.34
CA GLY A 552 -5.75 34.45 19.81
C GLY A 552 -7.28 34.56 19.94
N SER A 553 -7.99 34.54 18.80
CA SER A 553 -9.47 34.54 18.75
C SER A 553 -10.09 33.16 19.02
N GLY A 554 -9.28 32.12 19.23
CA GLY A 554 -9.77 30.76 19.39
C GLY A 554 -10.30 30.14 18.10
N TRP A 555 -11.09 29.07 18.24
CA TRP A 555 -11.69 28.33 17.14
C TRP A 555 -12.43 29.23 16.14
N GLU A 556 -12.36 28.89 14.86
CA GLU A 556 -13.11 29.51 13.79
C GLU A 556 -14.36 28.64 13.49
N PRO A 557 -15.59 29.16 13.69
CA PRO A 557 -16.82 28.38 13.50
C PRO A 557 -16.91 27.72 12.12
N ILE A 558 -17.43 26.49 12.07
CA ILE A 558 -17.73 25.80 10.81
C ILE A 558 -18.98 26.44 10.17
N GLY A 559 -18.82 27.15 9.06
CA GLY A 559 -19.93 27.82 8.35
C GLY A 559 -20.73 26.88 7.44
N ASP A 560 -21.95 27.29 7.06
CA ASP A 560 -22.85 26.67 6.08
C ASP A 560 -22.89 25.13 6.05
N PHE A 561 -22.94 24.51 7.22
CA PHE A 561 -23.02 23.05 7.34
C PHE A 561 -24.39 22.54 6.86
N ASN A 562 -24.38 21.49 6.02
CA ASN A 562 -25.55 20.93 5.34
C ASN A 562 -25.37 19.41 5.15
N GLY A 563 -24.87 18.74 6.19
CA GLY A 563 -24.67 17.29 6.23
C GLY A 563 -25.01 16.72 7.61
N THR A 564 -24.52 15.52 7.92
CA THR A 564 -24.68 14.91 9.24
C THR A 564 -23.38 14.97 10.03
N PHE A 565 -23.40 15.45 11.27
CA PHE A 565 -22.31 15.22 12.22
C PHE A 565 -22.83 14.40 13.40
N ASP A 566 -22.40 13.14 13.49
CA ASP A 566 -22.69 12.26 14.62
C ASP A 566 -21.49 12.20 15.58
N GLY A 567 -21.69 12.59 16.83
CA GLY A 567 -20.67 12.53 17.86
C GLY A 567 -20.41 11.14 18.44
N ASP A 568 -21.21 10.10 18.12
CA ASP A 568 -21.16 8.75 18.72
C ASP A 568 -21.13 8.74 20.28
N GLY A 569 -21.59 9.82 20.90
CA GLY A 569 -21.45 10.04 22.34
C GLY A 569 -20.00 10.18 22.84
N LYS A 570 -19.04 10.48 21.96
CA LYS A 570 -17.71 11.00 22.31
C LYS A 570 -17.81 12.46 22.80
N THR A 571 -16.74 12.93 23.44
CA THR A 571 -16.62 14.30 23.93
C THR A 571 -15.75 15.16 23.01
N ILE A 572 -16.16 16.42 22.83
CA ILE A 572 -15.32 17.50 22.30
C ILE A 572 -15.11 18.50 23.44
N SER A 573 -13.85 18.72 23.84
CA SER A 573 -13.50 19.46 25.05
C SER A 573 -12.72 20.76 24.76
N ASN A 574 -12.80 21.69 25.71
CA ASN A 574 -11.99 22.92 25.79
C ASN A 574 -12.18 23.93 24.65
N LEU A 575 -13.31 23.88 23.92
CA LEU A 575 -13.66 24.83 22.85
C LEU A 575 -13.63 26.28 23.35
N THR A 576 -12.64 27.08 22.97
CA THR A 576 -12.62 28.54 23.19
C THR A 576 -12.88 29.29 21.88
N ILE A 577 -13.78 30.26 21.91
CA ILE A 577 -14.01 31.24 20.84
C ILE A 577 -14.08 32.63 21.48
N ASN A 578 -13.34 33.59 20.93
CA ASN A 578 -13.22 34.96 21.42
C ASN A 578 -13.36 35.96 20.27
N ARG A 579 -14.62 36.18 19.83
CA ARG A 579 -15.00 36.87 18.58
C ARG A 579 -16.22 37.78 18.79
N SER A 580 -16.13 38.67 19.79
CA SER A 580 -17.22 39.55 20.26
C SER A 580 -17.78 40.56 19.23
N ASP A 581 -17.17 40.62 18.06
CA ASP A 581 -17.50 41.47 16.91
C ASP A 581 -18.15 40.69 15.75
N MET A 582 -18.09 39.35 15.77
CA MET A 582 -18.63 38.49 14.71
C MET A 582 -19.95 37.83 15.08
N ASP A 583 -20.81 37.70 14.08
CA ASP A 583 -22.09 37.00 14.16
C ASP A 583 -21.95 35.52 13.78
N TYR A 584 -22.93 34.69 14.13
CA TYR A 584 -22.96 33.24 13.84
C TYR A 584 -21.80 32.48 14.50
N VAL A 585 -21.81 32.44 15.84
CA VAL A 585 -20.69 31.95 16.65
C VAL A 585 -21.06 30.70 17.44
N GLY A 586 -20.27 29.64 17.26
CA GLY A 586 -20.34 28.34 17.94
C GLY A 586 -19.29 27.37 17.38
N LEU A 587 -19.32 26.08 17.74
CA LEU A 587 -18.52 25.05 17.04
C LEU A 587 -18.84 25.09 15.53
N PHE A 588 -20.14 25.12 15.22
CA PHE A 588 -20.71 25.49 13.93
C PHE A 588 -21.24 26.92 14.01
N GLY A 589 -21.01 27.73 12.97
CA GLY A 589 -21.58 29.08 12.89
C GLY A 589 -23.01 29.06 12.36
N TYR A 590 -23.20 28.37 11.24
CA TYR A 590 -24.48 28.18 10.57
C TYR A 590 -24.66 26.71 10.20
N ALA A 591 -25.82 26.14 10.51
CA ALA A 591 -26.23 24.81 10.10
C ALA A 591 -27.62 24.89 9.44
N ASN A 592 -27.72 24.41 8.20
CA ASN A 592 -28.85 24.64 7.29
C ASN A 592 -30.01 23.64 7.52
N ILE A 593 -31.07 23.74 6.72
CA ILE A 593 -32.32 22.97 6.85
C ILE A 593 -32.11 21.45 6.80
N PHE A 594 -31.09 20.99 6.06
CA PHE A 594 -30.71 19.57 5.93
C PHE A 594 -29.60 19.15 6.91
N ALA A 595 -29.17 20.01 7.83
CA ALA A 595 -28.11 19.69 8.77
C ALA A 595 -28.65 18.86 9.95
N GLU A 596 -28.03 17.70 10.18
CA GLU A 596 -28.23 16.89 11.39
C GLU A 596 -26.99 16.98 12.27
N ILE A 597 -27.14 17.42 13.52
CA ILE A 597 -26.06 17.40 14.52
C ILE A 597 -26.53 16.57 15.70
N LYS A 598 -25.97 15.38 15.90
CA LYS A 598 -26.49 14.39 16.86
C LYS A 598 -25.42 13.76 17.73
N ASN A 599 -25.78 13.39 18.96
CA ASN A 599 -24.93 12.74 19.96
C ASN A 599 -23.64 13.52 20.34
N VAL A 600 -23.56 14.84 20.08
CA VAL A 600 -22.38 15.67 20.34
C VAL A 600 -22.36 16.18 21.78
N LYS A 601 -21.25 15.93 22.49
CA LYS A 601 -21.02 16.43 23.84
C LYS A 601 -19.94 17.53 23.85
N LEU A 602 -20.30 18.76 24.18
CA LEU A 602 -19.35 19.85 24.34
C LEU A 602 -19.05 20.13 25.80
N GLU A 603 -17.78 20.02 26.20
CA GLU A 603 -17.36 20.18 27.59
C GLU A 603 -16.30 21.27 27.78
N ASN A 604 -16.42 22.03 28.87
CA ASN A 604 -15.55 23.17 29.18
C ASN A 604 -15.47 24.21 28.05
N THR A 605 -16.62 24.57 27.47
CA THR A 605 -16.69 25.59 26.42
C THR A 605 -16.56 27.01 26.98
N LYS A 606 -15.96 27.90 26.19
CA LYS A 606 -15.92 29.34 26.45
C LYS A 606 -16.14 30.09 25.14
N VAL A 607 -17.39 30.45 24.86
CA VAL A 607 -17.79 31.06 23.58
C VAL A 607 -18.19 32.51 23.80
N ILE A 608 -17.54 33.43 23.08
CA ILE A 608 -17.84 34.86 23.07
C ILE A 608 -18.07 35.29 21.61
N GLY A 609 -19.28 35.75 21.31
CA GLY A 609 -19.71 36.22 19.99
C GLY A 609 -20.43 37.58 20.04
N LYS A 610 -20.96 38.03 18.90
CA LYS A 610 -21.86 39.18 18.79
C LYS A 610 -23.31 38.71 18.73
N ASP A 611 -23.92 38.57 17.55
CA ASP A 611 -25.31 38.11 17.39
C ASP A 611 -25.36 36.66 16.86
N TYR A 612 -26.38 35.89 17.24
CA TYR A 612 -26.50 34.44 16.95
C TYR A 612 -25.33 33.64 17.55
N THR A 613 -25.28 33.58 18.89
CA THR A 613 -24.19 32.93 19.64
C THR A 613 -24.70 31.73 20.43
N GLY A 614 -24.13 30.55 20.20
CA GLY A 614 -24.40 29.32 20.95
C GLY A 614 -23.16 28.44 21.06
N ALA A 615 -23.08 27.55 22.06
CA ALA A 615 -21.90 26.70 22.21
C ALA A 615 -21.71 25.72 21.04
N LEU A 616 -22.81 25.10 20.58
CA LEU A 616 -22.80 24.13 19.48
C LEU A 616 -23.05 24.80 18.14
N VAL A 617 -24.08 25.64 18.03
CA VAL A 617 -24.45 26.32 16.78
C VAL A 617 -24.81 27.79 17.00
N GLY A 618 -24.30 28.70 16.18
CA GLY A 618 -24.74 30.10 16.15
C GLY A 618 -26.18 30.25 15.67
N ARG A 619 -26.47 29.80 14.44
CA ARG A 619 -27.83 29.65 13.89
C ARG A 619 -28.05 28.23 13.34
N HIS A 620 -29.19 27.63 13.68
CA HIS A 620 -29.58 26.28 13.25
C HIS A 620 -30.96 26.29 12.59
N ASP A 621 -31.05 25.72 11.39
CA ASP A 621 -32.28 25.57 10.61
C ASP A 621 -32.76 24.09 10.48
N GLY A 622 -31.93 23.11 10.89
CA GLY A 622 -32.13 21.66 10.70
C GLY A 622 -32.56 20.89 11.96
N ALA A 623 -31.91 19.77 12.28
CA ALA A 623 -32.20 18.95 13.49
C ALA A 623 -31.00 18.80 14.44
N ILE A 624 -31.24 18.96 15.76
CA ILE A 624 -30.28 18.65 16.84
C ILE A 624 -30.88 17.58 17.77
N THR A 625 -30.13 16.50 18.03
CA THR A 625 -30.63 15.35 18.81
C THR A 625 -29.58 14.77 19.75
N ASN A 626 -29.92 14.55 21.03
CA ASN A 626 -29.03 13.98 22.06
C ASN A 626 -27.72 14.78 22.30
N CYS A 627 -27.70 16.10 22.08
CA CYS A 627 -26.50 16.93 22.21
C CYS A 627 -26.48 17.73 23.52
N TYR A 628 -25.28 18.07 24.02
CA TYR A 628 -25.17 19.00 25.14
C TYR A 628 -23.96 19.93 25.11
N ALA A 629 -24.05 21.00 25.91
CA ALA A 629 -22.93 21.90 26.18
C ALA A 629 -22.79 22.26 27.68
N THR A 630 -21.55 22.39 28.13
CA THR A 630 -21.18 22.89 29.46
C THR A 630 -20.13 24.00 29.34
N GLY A 631 -20.16 24.99 30.24
CA GLY A 631 -19.18 26.10 30.27
C GLY A 631 -19.82 27.50 30.31
N VAL A 632 -19.37 28.41 29.45
CA VAL A 632 -19.82 29.81 29.40
C VAL A 632 -20.09 30.26 27.97
N VAL A 633 -21.24 30.90 27.73
CA VAL A 633 -21.61 31.52 26.45
C VAL A 633 -21.98 32.99 26.67
N THR A 634 -21.31 33.90 25.97
CA THR A 634 -21.54 35.35 26.05
C THR A 634 -21.79 35.92 24.65
N GLY A 635 -22.84 36.72 24.49
CA GLY A 635 -23.12 37.41 23.23
C GLY A 635 -23.88 38.73 23.42
N ASN A 636 -24.52 39.21 22.37
CA ASN A 636 -25.36 40.41 22.33
C ASN A 636 -26.82 40.02 22.04
N ASN A 637 -27.19 39.71 20.80
CA ASN A 637 -28.54 39.24 20.46
C ASN A 637 -28.57 37.74 20.12
N TYR A 638 -29.67 37.06 20.45
CA TYR A 638 -29.87 35.63 20.12
C TYR A 638 -28.77 34.75 20.72
N VAL A 639 -28.73 34.70 22.05
CA VAL A 639 -27.69 34.00 22.82
C VAL A 639 -28.29 32.80 23.54
N GLY A 640 -27.77 31.60 23.26
CA GLY A 640 -28.24 30.35 23.87
C GLY A 640 -27.11 29.50 24.41
N GLY A 641 -27.35 28.73 25.48
CA GLY A 641 -26.32 27.83 26.03
C GLY A 641 -25.92 26.70 25.06
N LEU A 642 -26.79 26.31 24.12
CA LEU A 642 -26.52 25.35 23.05
C LEU A 642 -26.61 26.00 21.66
N VAL A 643 -27.67 26.78 21.38
CA VAL A 643 -27.99 27.34 20.05
C VAL A 643 -28.37 28.83 20.13
N GLY A 644 -27.77 29.71 19.34
CA GLY A 644 -28.13 31.14 19.35
C GLY A 644 -29.55 31.42 18.84
N LEU A 645 -29.82 31.05 17.58
CA LEU A 645 -31.15 31.06 16.97
C LEU A 645 -31.48 29.67 16.40
N LEU A 646 -32.64 29.14 16.80
CA LEU A 646 -33.30 28.03 16.13
C LEU A 646 -34.41 28.60 15.23
N GLN A 647 -34.29 28.39 13.91
CA GLN A 647 -35.32 28.80 12.95
C GLN A 647 -35.95 27.56 12.33
N ALA A 648 -37.29 27.51 12.29
CA ALA A 648 -38.01 26.38 11.72
C ALA A 648 -38.65 26.72 10.38
N VAL A 649 -38.40 25.85 9.40
CA VAL A 649 -38.81 25.98 7.99
C VAL A 649 -39.25 24.61 7.49
N ASN A 650 -40.46 24.51 6.94
CA ASN A 650 -40.99 23.30 6.29
C ASN A 650 -40.84 21.99 7.12
N ASP A 651 -41.29 21.99 8.37
CA ASP A 651 -41.16 20.91 9.38
C ASP A 651 -39.74 20.69 9.98
N TYR A 652 -38.68 21.27 9.42
CA TYR A 652 -37.32 21.26 9.98
C TYR A 652 -37.14 22.39 11.01
N GLY A 653 -36.11 22.31 11.85
CA GLY A 653 -35.81 23.26 12.94
C GLY A 653 -36.17 22.72 14.32
N SER A 654 -35.49 21.67 14.79
CA SER A 654 -35.79 20.99 16.07
C SER A 654 -34.58 20.81 17.00
N ILE A 655 -34.84 20.76 18.31
CA ILE A 655 -33.89 20.34 19.36
C ILE A 655 -34.57 19.27 20.22
N THR A 656 -34.03 18.06 20.24
CA THR A 656 -34.61 16.89 20.92
C THR A 656 -33.62 16.24 21.88
N ASN A 657 -34.08 15.81 23.08
CA ASN A 657 -33.26 15.12 24.09
C ASN A 657 -31.95 15.84 24.47
N SER A 658 -31.90 17.17 24.36
CA SER A 658 -30.65 17.95 24.38
C SER A 658 -30.63 18.99 25.50
N TYR A 659 -29.46 19.37 26.00
CA TYR A 659 -29.38 20.26 27.16
C TYR A 659 -28.18 21.19 27.21
N ALA A 660 -28.27 22.23 28.04
CA ALA A 660 -27.17 23.13 28.33
C ALA A 660 -27.05 23.41 29.84
N THR A 661 -25.83 23.26 30.37
CA THR A 661 -25.49 23.71 31.73
C THR A 661 -24.63 24.99 31.72
N CYS A 662 -24.49 25.62 30.55
CA CYS A 662 -23.70 26.81 30.33
C CYS A 662 -24.24 28.01 31.13
N ALA A 663 -23.34 28.81 31.72
CA ALA A 663 -23.70 30.16 32.13
C ALA A 663 -23.87 31.03 30.87
N VAL A 664 -25.03 31.67 30.70
CA VAL A 664 -25.39 32.43 29.50
C VAL A 664 -25.56 33.91 29.82
N ALA A 665 -24.82 34.76 29.13
CA ALA A 665 -24.90 36.22 29.25
C ALA A 665 -25.18 36.88 27.89
N GLY A 666 -26.15 37.79 27.84
CA GLY A 666 -26.48 38.52 26.62
C GLY A 666 -27.20 39.83 26.84
N ASN A 667 -27.67 40.43 25.76
CA ASN A 667 -28.48 41.64 25.77
C ASN A 667 -29.96 41.33 25.54
N SER A 668 -30.29 40.77 24.38
CA SER A 668 -31.67 40.49 23.95
C SER A 668 -31.81 39.09 23.35
N TRP A 669 -32.97 38.45 23.54
CA TRP A 669 -33.22 37.04 23.19
C TRP A 669 -32.16 36.10 23.79
N VAL A 670 -32.16 36.01 25.12
CA VAL A 670 -31.18 35.25 25.90
C VAL A 670 -31.88 34.06 26.57
N GLY A 671 -31.42 32.83 26.30
CA GLY A 671 -32.01 31.61 26.85
C GLY A 671 -30.97 30.61 27.33
N GLY A 672 -31.27 29.84 28.38
CA GLY A 672 -30.33 28.83 28.89
C GLY A 672 -30.02 27.72 27.89
N LEU A 673 -30.97 27.35 27.02
CA LEU A 673 -30.77 26.40 25.92
C LEU A 673 -30.64 27.12 24.57
N ALA A 674 -31.63 27.98 24.24
CA ALA A 674 -31.70 28.67 22.96
C ALA A 674 -32.09 30.15 23.09
N GLY A 675 -31.42 31.05 22.37
CA GLY A 675 -31.73 32.49 22.44
C GLY A 675 -33.13 32.83 21.93
N ARG A 676 -33.46 32.32 20.75
CA ARG A 676 -34.81 32.41 20.16
C ARG A 676 -35.17 31.13 19.40
N TYR A 677 -36.43 30.74 19.50
CA TYR A 677 -37.11 29.89 18.52
C TYR A 677 -37.94 30.78 17.57
N TYR A 678 -37.85 30.56 16.25
CA TYR A 678 -38.61 31.27 15.24
C TYR A 678 -39.20 30.34 14.17
N GLY A 679 -40.50 30.03 14.27
CA GLY A 679 -41.26 29.39 13.20
C GLY A 679 -41.69 30.40 12.14
N THR A 680 -41.75 29.96 10.87
CA THR A 680 -42.19 30.79 9.74
C THR A 680 -43.64 30.51 9.33
N SER A 681 -44.54 31.47 9.50
CA SER A 681 -45.92 31.40 8.96
C SER A 681 -45.93 31.52 7.43
N GLY A 682 -46.02 30.38 6.72
CA GLY A 682 -46.14 30.33 5.26
C GLY A 682 -47.18 29.36 4.72
N MET A 683 -47.37 28.19 5.36
CA MET A 683 -48.25 27.13 4.86
C MET A 683 -49.07 26.51 5.98
N THR A 684 -50.37 26.32 5.75
CA THR A 684 -51.30 25.66 6.67
C THR A 684 -51.22 24.14 6.52
N GLY A 685 -50.90 23.42 7.60
CA GLY A 685 -50.88 21.95 7.63
C GLY A 685 -49.56 21.30 8.05
N HIS A 686 -48.51 22.10 8.25
CA HIS A 686 -47.18 21.65 8.69
C HIS A 686 -47.04 21.72 10.22
N ASN A 687 -46.21 20.83 10.78
CA ASN A 687 -45.82 20.83 12.18
C ASN A 687 -44.61 21.73 12.36
N TYR A 688 -44.81 22.94 12.88
CA TYR A 688 -43.70 23.81 13.26
C TYR A 688 -42.74 23.07 14.21
N GLY A 689 -41.43 23.28 14.00
CA GLY A 689 -40.36 22.63 14.74
C GLY A 689 -40.51 22.64 16.26
N THR A 690 -39.91 21.65 16.91
CA THR A 690 -40.12 21.39 18.34
C THR A 690 -38.85 21.46 19.16
N ILE A 691 -39.00 21.94 20.40
CA ILE A 691 -38.02 21.74 21.47
C ILE A 691 -38.64 20.73 22.44
N THR A 692 -38.06 19.52 22.48
CA THR A 692 -38.68 18.32 23.07
C THR A 692 -37.69 17.60 23.99
N ASN A 693 -38.12 17.10 25.16
CA ASN A 693 -37.28 16.39 26.13
C ASN A 693 -35.97 17.14 26.49
N SER A 694 -35.99 18.48 26.50
CA SER A 694 -34.77 19.30 26.50
C SER A 694 -34.74 20.28 27.68
N TYR A 695 -33.56 20.59 28.21
CA TYR A 695 -33.47 21.37 29.45
C TYR A 695 -32.26 22.30 29.56
N ALA A 696 -32.33 23.24 30.50
CA ALA A 696 -31.19 24.07 30.86
C ALA A 696 -31.09 24.35 32.38
N THR A 697 -29.85 24.32 32.89
CA THR A 697 -29.58 24.42 34.34
C THR A 697 -28.62 25.55 34.72
N GLY A 698 -27.93 26.16 33.75
CA GLY A 698 -26.98 27.24 33.99
C GLY A 698 -27.64 28.60 34.27
N VAL A 699 -26.89 29.52 34.85
CA VAL A 699 -27.36 30.88 35.17
C VAL A 699 -27.52 31.70 33.88
N VAL A 700 -28.65 32.41 33.74
CA VAL A 700 -28.97 33.23 32.57
C VAL A 700 -29.12 34.71 32.96
N THR A 701 -28.38 35.59 32.28
CA THR A 701 -28.42 37.05 32.49
C THR A 701 -28.64 37.80 31.18
N GLY A 702 -29.62 38.70 31.12
CA GLY A 702 -29.90 39.55 29.95
C GLY A 702 -30.13 41.03 30.31
N THR A 703 -29.64 41.97 29.50
CA THR A 703 -29.74 43.41 29.80
C THR A 703 -30.93 44.15 29.20
N THR A 704 -31.63 43.58 28.21
CA THR A 704 -32.88 44.13 27.65
C THR A 704 -33.96 43.04 27.49
N ASP A 705 -34.41 42.74 26.27
CA ASP A 705 -35.66 42.01 26.02
C ASP A 705 -35.51 40.48 25.92
N TYR A 706 -36.55 39.77 26.37
CA TYR A 706 -36.72 38.32 26.19
C TYR A 706 -35.59 37.47 26.81
N VAL A 707 -35.62 37.32 28.13
CA VAL A 707 -34.61 36.60 28.92
C VAL A 707 -35.24 35.40 29.63
N ALA A 708 -34.64 34.21 29.54
CA ALA A 708 -35.28 33.00 30.05
C ALA A 708 -34.37 31.85 30.48
N GLY A 709 -34.87 30.97 31.34
CA GLY A 709 -34.14 29.77 31.75
C GLY A 709 -33.98 28.72 30.64
N LEU A 710 -34.91 28.61 29.68
CA LEU A 710 -34.80 27.71 28.52
C LEU A 710 -34.68 28.48 27.19
N VAL A 711 -35.70 29.27 26.84
CA VAL A 711 -35.78 29.95 25.52
C VAL A 711 -36.17 31.42 25.67
N GLY A 712 -35.33 32.34 25.19
CA GLY A 712 -35.60 33.79 25.31
C GLY A 712 -36.95 34.19 24.72
N GLN A 713 -37.20 33.86 23.45
CA GLN A 713 -38.53 33.96 22.83
C GLN A 713 -38.92 32.67 22.11
N ASN A 714 -40.14 32.18 22.37
CA ASN A 714 -40.86 31.21 21.55
C ASN A 714 -41.83 31.95 20.61
N TYR A 715 -41.54 31.92 19.30
CA TYR A 715 -42.35 32.56 18.25
C TYR A 715 -42.84 31.47 17.28
N GLN A 716 -44.15 31.22 17.24
CA GLN A 716 -44.79 30.17 16.42
C GLN A 716 -44.26 28.73 16.65
N GLY A 717 -43.66 28.44 17.80
CA GLY A 717 -43.04 27.14 18.11
C GLY A 717 -43.78 26.28 19.11
N SER A 718 -43.35 25.03 19.22
CA SER A 718 -43.78 24.11 20.28
C SER A 718 -42.61 23.77 21.20
N ILE A 719 -42.77 24.08 22.49
CA ILE A 719 -41.89 23.60 23.56
C ILE A 719 -42.69 22.56 24.33
N THR A 720 -42.20 21.33 24.37
CA THR A 720 -42.85 20.21 25.08
C THR A 720 -41.86 19.42 25.93
N THR A 721 -42.34 18.80 27.00
CA THR A 721 -41.54 17.92 27.88
C THR A 721 -40.17 18.50 28.27
N SER A 722 -40.11 19.80 28.54
CA SER A 722 -38.85 20.55 28.67
C SER A 722 -38.81 21.37 29.97
N TYR A 723 -37.63 21.66 30.52
CA TYR A 723 -37.54 22.35 31.81
C TYR A 723 -36.32 23.25 32.01
N ALA A 724 -36.42 24.16 32.98
CA ALA A 724 -35.33 25.02 33.40
C ALA A 724 -35.18 25.11 34.92
N THR A 725 -33.94 24.94 35.41
CA THR A 725 -33.60 25.05 36.85
C THR A 725 -32.64 26.20 37.15
N GLY A 726 -32.07 26.83 36.13
CA GLY A 726 -31.09 27.92 36.26
C GLY A 726 -31.70 29.22 36.78
N ILE A 727 -30.90 30.02 37.50
CA ILE A 727 -31.31 31.35 37.96
C ILE A 727 -31.37 32.30 36.76
N VAL A 728 -32.46 33.07 36.64
CA VAL A 728 -32.71 33.97 35.51
C VAL A 728 -32.78 35.42 36.00
N THR A 729 -31.98 36.31 35.43
CA THR A 729 -32.00 37.76 35.71
C THR A 729 -32.13 38.56 34.41
N GLY A 730 -33.12 39.44 34.30
CA GLY A 730 -33.38 40.21 33.08
C GLY A 730 -33.97 41.61 33.30
N ALA A 731 -34.00 42.43 32.25
CA ALA A 731 -34.61 43.76 32.29
C ALA A 731 -36.04 43.80 31.71
N GLY A 732 -36.25 43.27 30.50
CA GLY A 732 -37.51 43.31 29.77
C GLY A 732 -38.50 42.22 30.22
N ALA A 733 -38.95 41.39 29.28
CA ALA A 733 -39.76 40.21 29.58
C ALA A 733 -38.87 39.04 30.03
N VAL A 734 -39.08 38.57 31.27
CA VAL A 734 -38.25 37.56 31.95
C VAL A 734 -39.11 36.38 32.42
N GLY A 735 -38.72 35.16 32.06
CA GLY A 735 -39.46 33.95 32.44
C GLY A 735 -38.57 32.82 32.92
N GLY A 736 -39.05 32.03 33.90
CA GLY A 736 -38.30 30.87 34.39
C GLY A 736 -38.03 29.82 33.31
N LEU A 737 -38.95 29.62 32.37
CA LEU A 737 -38.78 28.78 31.17
C LEU A 737 -38.64 29.62 29.90
N VAL A 738 -39.58 30.55 29.65
CA VAL A 738 -39.66 31.30 28.38
C VAL A 738 -39.88 32.80 28.61
N GLY A 739 -39.08 33.66 27.97
CA GLY A 739 -39.16 35.12 28.17
C GLY A 739 -40.43 35.70 27.53
N ALA A 740 -40.69 35.35 26.27
CA ALA A 740 -41.98 35.57 25.61
C ALA A 740 -42.46 34.37 24.79
N ASN A 741 -43.74 34.04 24.89
CA ASN A 741 -44.45 33.04 24.09
C ASN A 741 -45.51 33.75 23.22
N SER A 742 -45.40 33.67 21.90
CA SER A 742 -46.02 34.63 20.98
C SER A 742 -46.48 34.05 19.63
N GLU A 743 -47.52 34.65 19.06
CA GLU A 743 -48.11 34.30 17.73
C GLU A 743 -48.59 32.85 17.62
N GLY A 744 -49.38 32.38 18.58
CA GLY A 744 -49.89 30.99 18.60
C GLY A 744 -48.87 29.94 19.09
N ALA A 745 -47.68 30.37 19.51
CA ALA A 745 -46.69 29.49 20.12
C ALA A 745 -47.25 28.72 21.35
N SER A 746 -46.77 27.50 21.54
CA SER A 746 -47.25 26.58 22.56
C SER A 746 -46.14 26.12 23.51
N ILE A 747 -46.50 25.99 24.79
CA ILE A 747 -45.70 25.38 25.84
C ILE A 747 -46.57 24.30 26.47
N SER A 748 -46.11 23.05 26.47
CA SER A 748 -46.84 21.88 27.00
C SER A 748 -45.96 21.05 27.92
N ASP A 749 -46.55 20.48 28.97
CA ASP A 749 -45.91 19.49 29.85
C ASP A 749 -44.47 19.86 30.29
N SER A 750 -44.27 21.14 30.67
CA SER A 750 -42.95 21.75 30.88
C SER A 750 -42.87 22.54 32.19
N TYR A 751 -41.67 22.75 32.76
CA TYR A 751 -41.57 23.37 34.10
C TYR A 751 -40.33 24.23 34.39
N ALA A 752 -40.45 25.12 35.37
CA ALA A 752 -39.36 25.98 35.85
C ALA A 752 -39.22 25.99 37.38
N THR A 753 -38.00 25.75 37.88
CA THR A 753 -37.70 25.77 39.33
C THR A 753 -36.67 26.83 39.72
N GLY A 754 -35.99 27.44 38.75
CA GLY A 754 -34.99 28.48 38.98
C GLY A 754 -35.60 29.81 39.43
N ALA A 755 -34.89 30.56 40.27
CA ALA A 755 -35.34 31.88 40.71
C ALA A 755 -35.31 32.89 39.55
N VAL A 756 -36.32 33.76 39.47
CA VAL A 756 -36.56 34.68 38.34
C VAL A 756 -36.62 36.13 38.84
N THR A 757 -35.71 36.98 38.36
CA THR A 757 -35.64 38.41 38.70
C THR A 757 -35.79 39.27 37.44
N GLY A 758 -36.79 40.16 37.38
CA GLY A 758 -37.07 40.97 36.19
C GLY A 758 -37.45 42.43 36.46
N GLN A 759 -36.97 43.38 35.65
CA GLN A 759 -37.25 44.81 35.87
C GLN A 759 -38.59 45.29 35.28
N MET A 760 -39.10 44.65 34.21
CA MET A 760 -40.35 45.03 33.56
C MET A 760 -41.43 43.96 33.77
N THR A 761 -41.38 42.84 33.04
CA THR A 761 -42.41 41.80 33.06
C THR A 761 -41.79 40.48 33.48
N THR A 762 -42.25 39.88 34.57
CA THR A 762 -41.59 38.73 35.22
C THR A 762 -42.60 37.63 35.52
N GLY A 763 -42.34 36.40 35.06
CA GLY A 763 -43.18 35.24 35.35
C GLY A 763 -42.37 34.02 35.79
N GLY A 764 -42.87 33.26 36.76
CA GLY A 764 -42.20 32.05 37.24
C GLY A 764 -41.99 30.97 36.17
N LEU A 765 -42.86 30.92 35.15
CA LEU A 765 -42.69 30.10 33.93
C LEU A 765 -42.48 30.97 32.70
N VAL A 766 -43.37 31.94 32.46
CA VAL A 766 -43.39 32.75 31.22
C VAL A 766 -43.46 34.24 31.54
N GLY A 767 -42.53 35.04 31.02
CA GLY A 767 -42.59 36.50 31.20
C GLY A 767 -43.83 37.09 30.53
N LEU A 768 -43.91 36.92 29.22
CA LEU A 768 -44.94 37.49 28.34
C LEU A 768 -45.64 36.38 27.53
N ASN A 769 -46.98 36.32 27.55
CA ASN A 769 -47.76 35.39 26.71
C ASN A 769 -48.73 36.19 25.82
N THR A 770 -48.56 36.15 24.50
CA THR A 770 -49.29 37.04 23.56
C THR A 770 -49.88 36.32 22.36
N ASN A 771 -50.90 36.96 21.75
CA ASN A 771 -51.39 36.69 20.40
C ASN A 771 -51.64 35.19 20.13
N GLY A 772 -52.56 34.58 20.89
CA GLY A 772 -52.90 33.16 20.78
C GLY A 772 -51.96 32.21 21.52
N GLY A 773 -50.89 32.70 22.16
CA GLY A 773 -49.92 31.87 22.91
C GLY A 773 -50.58 30.98 23.97
N SER A 774 -50.25 29.69 23.97
CA SER A 774 -50.90 28.65 24.78
C SER A 774 -49.93 27.98 25.75
N ILE A 775 -50.34 27.80 27.00
CA ILE A 775 -49.58 27.12 28.06
C ILE A 775 -50.44 25.98 28.64
N ILE A 776 -49.98 24.74 28.59
CA ILE A 776 -50.73 23.54 28.96
C ILE A 776 -49.87 22.64 29.86
N ASN A 777 -50.47 22.01 30.87
CA ASN A 777 -49.83 21.04 31.77
C ASN A 777 -48.46 21.49 32.34
N SER A 778 -48.25 22.78 32.55
CA SER A 778 -46.93 23.35 32.85
C SER A 778 -46.89 24.06 34.20
N TYR A 779 -45.73 24.13 34.86
CA TYR A 779 -45.70 24.67 36.22
C TYR A 779 -44.40 25.41 36.64
N ALA A 780 -44.52 26.28 37.64
CA ALA A 780 -43.41 27.01 38.23
C ALA A 780 -43.31 26.85 39.76
N THR A 781 -42.08 26.75 40.29
CA THR A 781 -41.78 26.76 41.74
C THR A 781 -40.66 27.72 42.14
N GLY A 782 -39.97 28.34 41.18
CA GLY A 782 -38.91 29.31 41.46
C GLY A 782 -39.42 30.57 42.16
N ALA A 783 -38.61 31.14 43.06
CA ALA A 783 -38.88 32.45 43.67
C ALA A 783 -38.90 33.55 42.60
N VAL A 784 -39.95 34.39 42.58
CA VAL A 784 -40.13 35.44 41.57
C VAL A 784 -39.97 36.82 42.21
N ALA A 785 -39.25 37.74 41.55
CA ALA A 785 -39.10 39.12 41.97
C ALA A 785 -39.10 40.09 40.77
N GLY A 786 -39.80 41.22 40.87
CA GLY A 786 -39.76 42.24 39.82
C GLY A 786 -40.54 43.51 40.12
N ASN A 787 -40.42 44.51 39.23
CA ASN A 787 -40.75 45.90 39.56
C ASN A 787 -42.04 46.46 38.91
N LYS A 788 -42.68 45.78 37.95
CA LYS A 788 -43.92 46.28 37.30
C LYS A 788 -45.01 45.23 37.11
N LEU A 789 -44.80 44.25 36.23
CA LEU A 789 -45.79 43.22 35.87
C LEU A 789 -45.26 41.85 36.30
N VAL A 790 -45.68 41.37 37.48
CA VAL A 790 -45.12 40.17 38.11
C VAL A 790 -46.22 39.14 38.38
N GLY A 791 -45.93 37.86 38.15
CA GLY A 791 -46.88 36.78 38.43
C GLY A 791 -46.21 35.43 38.66
N GLY A 792 -46.83 34.57 39.47
CA GLY A 792 -46.26 33.29 39.87
C GLY A 792 -46.06 32.28 38.72
N LEU A 793 -46.91 32.31 37.68
CA LEU A 793 -46.74 31.51 36.45
C LEU A 793 -46.39 32.39 35.26
N VAL A 794 -47.29 33.32 34.93
CA VAL A 794 -47.18 34.28 33.82
C VAL A 794 -47.19 35.72 34.34
N GLY A 795 -46.24 36.55 33.85
CA GLY A 795 -46.11 37.96 34.23
C GLY A 795 -47.14 38.88 33.55
N TYR A 796 -47.33 38.73 32.24
CA TYR A 796 -48.39 39.42 31.47
C TYR A 796 -48.96 38.53 30.37
N ASN A 797 -50.28 38.56 30.17
CA ASN A 797 -51.00 37.72 29.22
C ASN A 797 -51.97 38.56 28.39
N SER A 798 -51.82 38.60 27.06
CA SER A 798 -52.68 39.36 26.14
C SER A 798 -53.13 38.48 24.97
N TYR A 799 -54.41 38.12 24.93
CA TYR A 799 -54.98 37.15 23.97
C TYR A 799 -54.32 35.75 23.98
N GLY A 800 -53.53 35.43 25.00
CA GLY A 800 -53.00 34.08 25.28
C GLY A 800 -53.81 33.33 26.35
N SER A 801 -53.50 32.06 26.58
CA SER A 801 -54.17 31.21 27.57
C SER A 801 -53.19 30.32 28.37
N ALA A 802 -53.61 29.93 29.58
CA ALA A 802 -52.95 28.90 30.37
C ALA A 802 -53.98 27.94 30.97
N LYS A 803 -53.80 26.62 30.76
CA LYS A 803 -54.75 25.55 31.11
C LYS A 803 -54.03 24.44 31.88
N TYR A 804 -54.66 23.90 32.93
CA TYR A 804 -54.08 22.85 33.80
C TYR A 804 -52.62 23.16 34.22
N SER A 805 -52.32 24.43 34.46
CA SER A 805 -50.96 24.94 34.64
C SER A 805 -50.88 25.79 35.90
N TYR A 806 -49.84 25.59 36.70
CA TYR A 806 -49.85 25.89 38.13
C TYR A 806 -48.58 26.60 38.62
N TRP A 807 -48.68 27.36 39.70
CA TRP A 807 -47.48 27.84 40.40
C TRP A 807 -47.57 27.57 41.90
N ASP A 808 -46.43 27.30 42.51
CA ASP A 808 -46.32 27.20 43.97
C ASP A 808 -46.26 28.61 44.58
N LYS A 809 -47.32 29.02 45.27
CA LYS A 809 -47.44 30.35 45.89
C LYS A 809 -46.38 30.58 46.97
N ASP A 810 -46.07 29.54 47.74
CA ASP A 810 -45.26 29.64 48.96
C ASP A 810 -43.78 29.79 48.60
N THR A 811 -43.30 29.06 47.59
CA THR A 811 -41.92 29.19 47.09
C THR A 811 -41.74 30.35 46.12
N SER A 812 -42.72 30.64 45.25
CA SER A 812 -42.67 31.79 44.34
C SER A 812 -42.79 33.14 45.05
N LYS A 813 -43.43 33.15 46.23
CA LYS A 813 -43.86 34.34 46.99
C LYS A 813 -44.88 35.22 46.25
N MET A 814 -45.68 34.60 45.38
CA MET A 814 -46.67 35.28 44.53
C MET A 814 -48.08 34.73 44.76
N ASP A 815 -48.99 35.56 45.27
CA ASP A 815 -50.39 35.21 45.44
C ASP A 815 -51.19 35.15 44.13
N SER A 816 -50.71 35.84 43.10
CA SER A 816 -51.41 36.08 41.83
C SER A 816 -50.52 35.86 40.59
N SER A 817 -51.14 35.82 39.43
CA SER A 817 -50.48 35.71 38.12
C SER A 817 -51.46 36.12 37.01
N ALA A 818 -50.97 36.49 35.83
CA ALA A 818 -51.82 36.91 34.70
C ALA A 818 -52.73 35.79 34.17
N CYS A 819 -52.34 34.52 34.31
CA CYS A 819 -53.15 33.33 34.03
C CYS A 819 -52.57 32.08 34.74
N GLY A 820 -53.27 30.95 34.69
CA GLY A 820 -52.92 29.72 35.43
C GLY A 820 -53.63 29.60 36.78
N THR A 821 -53.15 28.73 37.68
CA THR A 821 -53.75 28.54 39.01
C THR A 821 -52.70 28.31 40.10
N GLY A 822 -52.61 29.22 41.06
CA GLY A 822 -51.68 29.09 42.20
C GLY A 822 -52.12 28.04 43.22
N LYS A 823 -51.15 27.31 43.75
CA LYS A 823 -51.29 26.21 44.72
C LYS A 823 -50.25 26.34 45.85
N THR A 824 -50.47 25.70 46.98
CA THR A 824 -49.45 25.63 48.06
C THR A 824 -48.38 24.60 47.73
N THR A 825 -47.22 24.68 48.39
CA THR A 825 -46.17 23.65 48.32
C THR A 825 -46.68 22.26 48.67
N GLU A 826 -47.62 22.16 49.61
CA GLU A 826 -48.21 20.87 49.99
C GLU A 826 -49.06 20.29 48.85
N ASP A 827 -49.93 21.11 48.22
CA ASP A 827 -50.76 20.67 47.10
C ASP A 827 -49.93 20.36 45.85
N MET A 828 -48.90 21.16 45.57
CA MET A 828 -48.01 20.98 44.41
C MET A 828 -47.18 19.68 44.44
N LYS A 829 -47.22 18.93 45.55
CA LYS A 829 -46.57 17.62 45.70
C LYS A 829 -47.56 16.45 45.74
N LYS A 830 -48.86 16.71 45.51
CA LYS A 830 -49.92 15.69 45.44
C LYS A 830 -50.35 15.45 44.00
N GLN A 831 -50.29 14.20 43.52
CA GLN A 831 -50.72 13.84 42.15
C GLN A 831 -52.16 14.28 41.83
N ALA A 832 -53.07 14.22 42.82
CA ALA A 832 -54.47 14.61 42.68
C ALA A 832 -54.68 16.11 42.34
N THR A 833 -53.68 16.97 42.57
CA THR A 833 -53.72 18.40 42.20
C THR A 833 -53.68 18.60 40.68
N PHE A 834 -53.03 17.68 39.96
CA PHE A 834 -52.69 17.77 38.54
C PHE A 834 -53.69 16.98 37.68
N ALA A 835 -54.99 17.22 37.93
CA ALA A 835 -56.07 16.50 37.26
C ALA A 835 -56.06 16.74 35.74
N GLY A 836 -55.84 15.68 34.96
CA GLY A 836 -55.74 15.71 33.50
C GLY A 836 -54.31 15.55 32.94
N TRP A 837 -53.27 15.50 33.79
CA TRP A 837 -51.90 15.22 33.37
C TRP A 837 -51.63 13.72 33.22
N ASP A 838 -50.78 13.35 32.27
CA ASP A 838 -50.41 11.95 32.03
C ASP A 838 -49.29 11.46 32.96
N PHE A 839 -49.68 10.97 34.14
CA PHE A 839 -48.78 10.26 35.06
C PHE A 839 -48.47 8.80 34.65
N THR A 840 -48.96 8.33 33.50
CA THR A 840 -48.62 7.03 32.91
C THR A 840 -47.35 7.16 32.07
N ASN A 841 -47.29 8.14 31.16
CA ASN A 841 -46.20 8.24 30.18
C ASN A 841 -45.29 9.47 30.37
N ILE A 842 -45.80 10.58 30.90
CA ILE A 842 -45.09 11.88 30.92
C ILE A 842 -44.56 12.23 32.31
N TRP A 843 -45.39 12.16 33.36
CA TRP A 843 -45.08 12.72 34.68
C TRP A 843 -44.93 11.67 35.80
N LYS A 844 -44.05 11.92 36.78
CA LYS A 844 -43.90 11.13 38.02
C LYS A 844 -43.73 12.06 39.22
N ILE A 845 -44.07 11.59 40.42
CA ILE A 845 -43.77 12.27 41.70
C ILE A 845 -43.01 11.27 42.58
N GLU A 846 -41.85 11.69 43.11
CA GLU A 846 -41.04 10.91 44.05
C GLU A 846 -40.41 11.89 45.06
N GLY A 847 -40.50 11.63 46.36
CA GLY A 847 -40.01 12.57 47.39
C GLY A 847 -38.52 12.92 47.31
N SER A 848 -37.72 12.07 46.65
CA SER A 848 -36.26 12.22 46.46
C SER A 848 -35.86 12.95 45.18
N ARG A 849 -36.72 13.00 44.15
CA ARG A 849 -36.43 13.67 42.86
C ARG A 849 -37.22 14.97 42.76
N ASN A 850 -36.63 15.99 42.13
CA ASN A 850 -37.24 17.31 41.92
C ASN A 850 -37.93 17.91 43.17
N ASN A 851 -37.35 17.72 44.37
CA ASN A 851 -37.93 18.14 45.66
C ASN A 851 -39.39 17.65 45.89
N GLY A 852 -39.78 16.51 45.33
CA GLY A 852 -41.13 15.96 45.47
C GLY A 852 -42.22 16.64 44.63
N TYR A 853 -41.86 17.58 43.75
CA TYR A 853 -42.77 18.08 42.71
C TYR A 853 -42.85 17.09 41.53
N PRO A 854 -43.84 17.20 40.64
CA PRO A 854 -43.86 16.44 39.39
C PRO A 854 -42.56 16.60 38.60
N PHE A 855 -42.06 15.54 37.99
CA PHE A 855 -40.94 15.57 37.05
C PHE A 855 -41.19 14.64 35.88
N LEU A 856 -40.42 14.83 34.80
CA LEU A 856 -40.64 14.14 33.53
C LEU A 856 -40.00 12.74 33.52
N LYS A 857 -40.74 11.77 32.96
CA LYS A 857 -40.43 10.33 33.00
C LYS A 857 -39.39 9.82 31.99
N ASN A 858 -39.11 10.59 30.94
CA ASN A 858 -38.25 10.20 29.82
C ASN A 858 -37.15 11.26 29.65
N ASN A 859 -36.35 11.44 30.70
CA ASN A 859 -35.22 12.37 30.75
C ASN A 859 -33.95 11.62 30.30
N PRO A 860 -32.83 12.27 29.91
CA PRO A 860 -31.61 11.56 29.51
C PRO A 860 -30.81 11.02 30.73
N SER A 861 -31.52 10.33 31.64
CA SER A 861 -31.04 9.59 32.82
C SER A 861 -32.24 8.89 33.49
N ASP A 862 -32.90 8.02 32.72
CA ASP A 862 -34.13 7.34 33.14
C ASP A 862 -33.86 6.17 34.09
N TYR A 863 -32.85 5.36 33.79
CA TYR A 863 -32.60 4.09 34.48
C TYR A 863 -31.12 3.91 34.84
N THR A 864 -30.88 3.27 35.99
CA THR A 864 -29.57 2.96 36.53
C THR A 864 -29.27 1.48 36.37
N ILE A 865 -28.16 1.19 35.70
CA ILE A 865 -27.67 -0.16 35.43
C ILE A 865 -26.52 -0.41 36.43
N THR A 866 -26.85 -1.11 37.51
CA THR A 866 -25.94 -1.37 38.63
C THR A 866 -25.21 -2.68 38.40
N LEU A 867 -23.87 -2.65 38.36
CA LEU A 867 -23.06 -3.84 38.16
C LEU A 867 -22.44 -4.32 39.47
N SER A 868 -22.25 -5.63 39.56
CA SER A 868 -21.59 -6.33 40.66
C SER A 868 -20.83 -7.53 40.09
N SER A 869 -19.90 -8.08 40.86
CA SER A 869 -19.18 -9.31 40.51
C SER A 869 -19.24 -10.33 41.66
N SER A 870 -19.12 -11.61 41.30
CA SER A 870 -18.96 -12.73 42.22
C SER A 870 -17.81 -13.61 41.71
N GLY A 871 -16.84 -13.92 42.57
CA GLY A 871 -15.51 -14.38 42.12
C GLY A 871 -14.58 -13.23 41.72
N ASN A 872 -13.42 -13.52 41.14
CA ASN A 872 -12.45 -12.50 40.73
C ASN A 872 -12.60 -12.14 39.23
N GLY A 873 -12.91 -10.87 38.99
CA GLY A 873 -13.04 -10.26 37.67
C GLY A 873 -13.58 -8.84 37.77
N THR A 874 -13.40 -8.06 36.72
CA THR A 874 -13.83 -6.66 36.63
C THR A 874 -15.06 -6.51 35.75
N VAL A 875 -15.82 -5.42 35.96
CA VAL A 875 -17.08 -5.16 35.25
C VAL A 875 -17.17 -3.71 34.78
N THR A 876 -17.68 -3.50 33.57
CA THR A 876 -17.78 -2.19 32.90
C THR A 876 -19.13 -2.04 32.18
N GLY A 877 -19.53 -0.80 31.84
CA GLY A 877 -20.84 -0.51 31.24
C GLY A 877 -21.98 -0.27 32.25
N GLY A 878 -21.66 -0.11 33.53
CA GLY A 878 -22.62 0.31 34.57
C GLY A 878 -22.73 1.84 34.65
N GLY A 879 -23.90 2.34 35.05
CA GLY A 879 -24.16 3.79 35.14
C GLY A 879 -25.62 4.16 34.91
N ALA A 880 -25.90 5.45 34.75
CA ALA A 880 -27.21 5.95 34.36
C ALA A 880 -27.31 6.05 32.84
N TYR A 881 -28.43 5.56 32.28
CA TYR A 881 -28.67 5.48 30.84
C TYR A 881 -30.11 5.86 30.48
N ASN A 882 -30.31 6.29 29.23
CA ASN A 882 -31.61 6.68 28.69
C ASN A 882 -32.47 5.45 28.39
N ARG A 883 -33.79 5.58 28.57
CA ARG A 883 -34.75 4.57 28.09
C ARG A 883 -34.61 4.34 26.58
N GLY A 884 -34.64 3.08 26.17
CA GLY A 884 -34.49 2.66 24.77
C GLY A 884 -33.05 2.66 24.26
N LYS A 885 -32.05 3.07 25.06
CA LYS A 885 -30.64 2.99 24.64
C LYS A 885 -30.17 1.53 24.68
N SER A 886 -29.61 1.05 23.57
CA SER A 886 -28.81 -0.18 23.58
C SER A 886 -27.46 0.10 24.25
N ILE A 887 -27.09 -0.71 25.24
CA ILE A 887 -25.79 -0.64 25.92
C ILE A 887 -25.13 -2.02 25.93
N THR A 888 -23.80 -2.04 25.98
CA THR A 888 -23.01 -3.26 26.16
C THR A 888 -22.30 -3.20 27.50
N LEU A 889 -22.53 -4.20 28.34
CA LEU A 889 -21.74 -4.44 29.55
C LEU A 889 -20.52 -5.28 29.19
N GLY A 890 -19.38 -5.04 29.83
CA GLY A 890 -18.19 -5.87 29.74
C GLY A 890 -17.87 -6.55 31.07
N ALA A 891 -17.38 -7.78 31.03
CA ALA A 891 -16.93 -8.55 32.19
C ALA A 891 -15.61 -9.26 31.87
N GLU A 892 -14.51 -8.79 32.46
CA GLU A 892 -13.16 -9.33 32.21
C GLU A 892 -12.71 -10.17 33.42
N PRO A 893 -12.48 -11.49 33.28
CA PRO A 893 -11.98 -12.32 34.37
C PRO A 893 -10.60 -11.88 34.85
N SER A 894 -10.30 -12.12 36.12
CA SER A 894 -8.91 -12.07 36.59
C SER A 894 -8.17 -13.35 36.18
N GLU A 895 -6.83 -13.29 36.14
CA GLU A 895 -5.99 -14.45 35.81
C GLU A 895 -6.38 -15.68 36.65
N GLY A 896 -6.58 -16.82 35.98
CA GLY A 896 -7.02 -18.06 36.62
C GLY A 896 -8.53 -18.14 36.94
N TYR A 897 -9.36 -17.25 36.37
CA TYR A 897 -10.83 -17.33 36.45
C TYR A 897 -11.45 -17.33 35.05
N ASN A 898 -12.56 -18.05 34.89
CA ASN A 898 -13.42 -18.02 33.70
C ASN A 898 -14.66 -17.16 33.96
N PHE A 899 -15.15 -16.45 32.94
CA PHE A 899 -16.48 -15.85 33.00
C PHE A 899 -17.56 -16.94 32.92
N ALA A 900 -18.40 -17.03 33.94
CA ALA A 900 -19.47 -18.02 34.03
C ALA A 900 -20.83 -17.49 33.54
N GLY A 901 -21.05 -16.17 33.53
CA GLY A 901 -22.28 -15.54 33.00
C GLY A 901 -22.68 -14.24 33.69
N TRP A 902 -23.59 -13.49 33.05
CA TRP A 902 -24.32 -12.38 33.67
C TRP A 902 -25.64 -12.89 34.26
N TYR A 903 -25.95 -12.45 35.49
CA TYR A 903 -27.12 -12.88 36.24
C TYR A 903 -27.95 -11.70 36.73
N LYS A 904 -29.28 -11.81 36.63
CA LYS A 904 -30.27 -10.92 37.22
C LYS A 904 -30.90 -11.62 38.42
N GLY A 905 -30.34 -11.40 39.60
CA GLY A 905 -30.63 -12.22 40.77
C GLY A 905 -30.15 -13.67 40.55
N ALA A 906 -31.06 -14.64 40.53
CA ALA A 906 -30.74 -16.04 40.26
C ALA A 906 -30.85 -16.44 38.77
N GLU A 907 -31.44 -15.59 37.93
CA GLU A 907 -31.67 -15.88 36.50
C GLU A 907 -30.43 -15.52 35.67
N LYS A 908 -29.99 -16.42 34.77
CA LYS A 908 -28.85 -16.18 33.89
C LYS A 908 -29.33 -15.46 32.62
N VAL A 909 -28.92 -14.20 32.44
CA VAL A 909 -29.36 -13.35 31.31
C VAL A 909 -28.37 -13.29 30.15
N SER A 910 -27.10 -13.69 30.36
CA SER A 910 -26.13 -13.89 29.29
C SER A 910 -25.06 -14.91 29.66
N SER A 911 -24.60 -15.68 28.68
CA SER A 911 -23.39 -16.51 28.74
C SER A 911 -22.12 -15.76 28.28
N LEU A 912 -22.27 -14.62 27.62
CA LEU A 912 -21.18 -13.85 27.00
C LEU A 912 -20.68 -12.75 27.95
N PRO A 913 -19.34 -12.53 28.07
CA PRO A 913 -18.77 -11.48 28.92
C PRO A 913 -19.20 -10.09 28.46
N ASN A 914 -19.28 -9.89 27.13
CA ASN A 914 -19.91 -8.73 26.53
C ASN A 914 -21.42 -9.00 26.37
N TYR A 915 -22.25 -8.27 27.12
CA TYR A 915 -23.71 -8.44 27.09
C TYR A 915 -24.40 -7.15 26.66
N THR A 916 -24.99 -7.19 25.47
CA THR A 916 -25.73 -6.06 24.89
C THR A 916 -27.23 -6.19 25.13
N PHE A 917 -27.87 -5.15 25.66
CA PHE A 917 -29.33 -5.09 25.81
C PHE A 917 -29.88 -3.66 25.74
N THR A 918 -31.18 -3.55 25.43
CA THR A 918 -31.91 -2.28 25.42
C THR A 918 -32.37 -1.91 26.83
N VAL A 919 -31.91 -0.78 27.34
CA VAL A 919 -32.25 -0.25 28.66
C VAL A 919 -33.74 0.12 28.73
N SER A 920 -34.48 -0.59 29.59
CA SER A 920 -35.95 -0.50 29.70
C SER A 920 -36.48 -0.36 31.14
N GLU A 921 -35.63 -0.65 32.13
CA GLU A 921 -35.89 -0.51 33.57
C GLU A 921 -34.57 -0.36 34.34
N ASP A 922 -34.64 0.03 35.62
CA ASP A 922 -33.50 -0.09 36.55
C ASP A 922 -33.15 -1.58 36.71
N VAL A 923 -31.86 -1.94 36.57
CA VAL A 923 -31.44 -3.33 36.69
C VAL A 923 -30.17 -3.44 37.53
N THR A 924 -30.10 -4.49 38.33
CA THR A 924 -28.84 -4.94 38.96
C THR A 924 -28.41 -6.23 38.29
N LEU A 925 -27.18 -6.27 37.78
CA LEU A 925 -26.60 -7.41 37.09
C LEU A 925 -25.28 -7.82 37.75
N THR A 926 -25.12 -9.12 37.94
CA THR A 926 -23.93 -9.71 38.56
C THR A 926 -23.16 -10.53 37.54
N ALA A 927 -21.90 -10.16 37.29
CA ALA A 927 -20.96 -11.01 36.59
C ALA A 927 -20.51 -12.13 37.52
N SER A 928 -20.63 -13.38 37.09
CA SER A 928 -20.11 -14.53 37.83
C SER A 928 -18.81 -15.00 37.19
N PHE A 929 -17.78 -15.19 38.02
CA PHE A 929 -16.46 -15.64 37.65
C PHE A 929 -16.11 -16.90 38.46
N THR A 930 -15.82 -18.01 37.79
CA THR A 930 -15.45 -19.28 38.43
C THR A 930 -13.95 -19.51 38.32
N ALA A 931 -13.30 -19.93 39.40
CA ALA A 931 -11.88 -20.28 39.35
C ALA A 931 -11.63 -21.41 38.34
N MET A 932 -10.58 -21.29 37.54
CA MET A 932 -10.16 -22.31 36.58
C MET A 932 -9.55 -23.51 37.33
N PRO A 933 -9.65 -24.74 36.80
CA PRO A 933 -9.01 -25.91 37.39
C PRO A 933 -7.48 -25.72 37.49
N GLN A 934 -6.87 -26.39 38.47
CA GLN A 934 -5.42 -26.57 38.53
C GLN A 934 -5.05 -28.00 38.10
N ASP A 935 -3.85 -28.16 37.54
CA ASP A 935 -3.24 -29.45 37.22
C ASP A 935 -1.74 -29.43 37.54
N ASP A 936 -1.12 -30.61 37.63
CA ASP A 936 0.31 -30.73 37.90
C ASP A 936 1.18 -30.28 36.71
N LEU A 937 2.08 -29.35 36.99
CA LEU A 937 3.34 -29.18 36.28
C LEU A 937 4.40 -30.03 36.97
N GLN A 938 4.84 -31.09 36.31
CA GLN A 938 5.99 -31.89 36.72
C GLN A 938 7.20 -31.54 35.86
N VAL A 939 8.35 -31.24 36.49
CA VAL A 939 9.62 -30.96 35.81
C VAL A 939 10.74 -31.81 36.42
N VAL A 940 11.30 -32.70 35.61
CA VAL A 940 12.45 -33.55 35.92
C VAL A 940 13.71 -32.92 35.35
N THR A 941 14.82 -32.95 36.08
CA THR A 941 16.14 -32.53 35.58
C THR A 941 17.04 -33.74 35.42
N VAL A 942 17.62 -33.91 34.22
CA VAL A 942 18.52 -35.00 33.84
C VAL A 942 19.87 -34.40 33.46
N GLY A 943 20.96 -34.89 34.05
CA GLY A 943 22.30 -34.31 33.88
C GLY A 943 22.59 -33.15 34.83
N ASN A 944 23.68 -32.42 34.60
CA ASN A 944 24.22 -31.43 35.55
C ASN A 944 23.78 -29.99 35.26
N GLY A 945 22.50 -29.71 35.48
CA GLY A 945 21.96 -28.36 35.41
C GLY A 945 20.91 -28.07 36.48
N VAL A 946 20.28 -26.91 36.33
CA VAL A 946 19.18 -26.42 37.18
C VAL A 946 18.11 -25.78 36.30
N VAL A 947 16.85 -25.96 36.66
CA VAL A 947 15.71 -25.26 36.05
C VAL A 947 15.21 -24.19 36.99
N LYS A 948 14.74 -23.07 36.46
CA LYS A 948 13.94 -22.05 37.16
C LYS A 948 12.56 -21.97 36.55
N LEU A 949 11.56 -21.69 37.38
CA LEU A 949 10.20 -21.34 36.96
C LEU A 949 10.03 -19.82 37.07
N ASN A 950 9.52 -19.18 36.03
CA ASN A 950 9.26 -17.74 35.93
C ASN A 950 10.45 -16.86 36.40
N ASP A 951 11.67 -17.33 36.10
CA ASP A 951 12.98 -16.75 36.48
C ASP A 951 13.23 -16.52 37.98
N GLU A 952 12.45 -17.16 38.86
CA GLU A 952 12.62 -17.12 40.33
C GLU A 952 14.08 -17.38 40.76
N PRO A 953 14.57 -16.76 41.86
CA PRO A 953 15.99 -16.76 42.20
C PRO A 953 16.48 -18.16 42.57
N THR A 954 15.63 -18.97 43.21
CA THR A 954 15.88 -20.37 43.56
C THR A 954 15.50 -21.31 42.42
N GLY A 955 16.39 -22.24 42.08
CA GLY A 955 16.09 -23.32 41.13
C GLY A 955 15.10 -24.35 41.68
N LEU A 956 14.38 -24.99 40.77
CA LEU A 956 13.52 -26.14 41.02
C LEU A 956 14.34 -27.34 41.49
N THR A 957 13.70 -28.22 42.26
CA THR A 957 14.29 -29.53 42.58
C THR A 957 14.30 -30.44 41.35
N PRO A 958 15.25 -31.40 41.22
CA PRO A 958 15.36 -32.27 40.03
C PRO A 958 14.17 -33.18 39.70
N ASN A 959 13.13 -33.21 40.54
CA ASN A 959 11.85 -33.89 40.31
C ASN A 959 10.73 -33.01 40.90
N TYR A 960 10.60 -31.79 40.39
CA TYR A 960 9.59 -30.83 40.81
C TYR A 960 8.19 -31.28 40.39
N VAL A 961 7.20 -31.10 41.26
CA VAL A 961 5.77 -31.24 40.97
C VAL A 961 5.04 -30.15 41.73
N ALA A 962 4.21 -29.37 41.04
CA ALA A 962 3.32 -28.39 41.67
C ALA A 962 2.04 -28.19 40.84
N GLN A 963 0.96 -27.82 41.52
CA GLN A 963 -0.33 -27.49 40.90
C GLN A 963 -0.30 -26.07 40.34
N HIS A 964 -0.56 -25.92 39.04
CA HIS A 964 -0.69 -24.65 38.35
C HIS A 964 -2.06 -24.52 37.70
N THR A 965 -2.61 -23.31 37.72
CA THR A 965 -3.93 -23.01 37.15
C THR A 965 -3.91 -23.14 35.63
N ARG A 966 -4.90 -23.83 35.05
CA ARG A 966 -5.09 -23.90 33.59
C ARG A 966 -5.17 -22.49 33.01
N GLY A 967 -4.51 -22.26 31.88
CA GLY A 967 -4.43 -20.95 31.24
C GLY A 967 -3.33 -20.03 31.76
N ALA A 968 -2.65 -20.36 32.87
CA ALA A 968 -1.52 -19.57 33.37
C ALA A 968 -0.31 -19.65 32.42
N GLY A 969 0.46 -18.55 32.33
CA GLY A 969 1.73 -18.52 31.63
C GLY A 969 2.85 -19.20 32.42
N ILE A 970 3.52 -20.17 31.82
CA ILE A 970 4.66 -20.89 32.40
C ILE A 970 5.91 -20.60 31.57
N ARG A 971 6.94 -20.02 32.21
CA ARG A 971 8.29 -19.88 31.67
C ARG A 971 9.23 -20.79 32.45
N LEU A 972 9.93 -21.68 31.76
CA LEU A 972 10.99 -22.51 32.34
C LEU A 972 12.35 -22.12 31.74
N THR A 973 13.31 -21.79 32.61
CA THR A 973 14.65 -21.36 32.23
C THR A 973 15.67 -22.37 32.74
N ALA A 974 16.34 -23.08 31.83
CA ALA A 974 17.35 -24.08 32.11
C ALA A 974 18.78 -23.49 32.07
N THR A 975 19.62 -23.82 33.05
CA THR A 975 21.01 -23.34 33.14
C THR A 975 21.94 -24.49 33.58
N PRO A 976 23.07 -24.75 32.90
CA PRO A 976 24.04 -25.75 33.35
C PRO A 976 24.75 -25.29 34.63
N ASN A 977 25.14 -26.23 35.50
CA ASN A 977 25.79 -25.92 36.78
C ASN A 977 27.32 -25.70 36.68
N SER A 978 27.88 -25.72 35.46
CA SER A 978 29.30 -25.96 35.20
C SER A 978 29.63 -25.51 33.77
N GLU A 979 30.84 -24.97 33.57
CA GLU A 979 31.35 -24.60 32.23
C GLU A 979 31.60 -25.82 31.32
N ASN A 980 31.64 -27.03 31.89
CA ASN A 980 31.79 -28.29 31.15
C ASN A 980 30.44 -28.97 30.84
N ASP A 981 29.30 -28.33 31.10
CA ASP A 981 27.96 -28.87 30.87
C ASP A 981 27.13 -27.87 30.06
N TYR A 982 26.22 -28.35 29.21
CA TYR A 982 25.33 -27.52 28.42
C TYR A 982 23.89 -28.04 28.44
N PHE A 983 22.93 -27.15 28.24
CA PHE A 983 21.53 -27.54 28.07
C PHE A 983 21.34 -28.14 26.67
N ALA A 984 20.81 -29.36 26.60
CA ALA A 984 20.58 -30.07 25.34
C ALA A 984 19.16 -29.79 24.80
N TYR A 985 18.12 -30.10 25.58
CA TYR A 985 16.72 -29.92 25.18
C TYR A 985 15.69 -30.15 26.30
N TRP A 986 14.48 -29.65 26.05
CA TRP A 986 13.23 -29.99 26.75
C TRP A 986 12.55 -31.18 26.08
N GLN A 987 11.97 -32.10 26.85
CA GLN A 987 11.28 -33.30 26.36
C GLN A 987 9.97 -33.53 27.15
N ASP A 988 8.88 -33.93 26.50
CA ASP A 988 7.70 -34.46 27.23
C ASP A 988 8.01 -35.87 27.72
N SER A 989 7.78 -36.13 29.00
CA SER A 989 8.15 -37.37 29.68
C SER A 989 7.22 -38.54 29.37
N ARG A 990 6.05 -38.28 28.76
CA ARG A 990 4.99 -39.25 28.45
C ARG A 990 5.06 -39.74 27.02
N SER A 991 5.43 -38.87 26.08
CA SER A 991 5.60 -39.18 24.65
C SER A 991 7.06 -39.25 24.20
N GLU A 992 8.01 -38.98 25.11
CA GLU A 992 9.46 -38.87 24.87
C GLU A 992 9.86 -37.90 23.73
N SER A 993 8.92 -37.08 23.28
CA SER A 993 9.10 -36.12 22.19
C SER A 993 9.85 -34.89 22.67
N ILE A 994 10.85 -34.47 21.90
CA ILE A 994 11.62 -33.25 22.18
C ILE A 994 10.80 -32.02 21.78
N LEU A 995 10.66 -31.08 22.72
CA LEU A 995 9.75 -29.93 22.65
C LEU A 995 10.46 -28.63 22.26
N SER A 996 11.70 -28.44 22.70
CA SER A 996 12.49 -27.23 22.45
C SER A 996 13.97 -27.51 22.72
N ALA A 997 14.86 -27.00 21.86
CA ALA A 997 16.30 -26.94 22.13
C ALA A 997 16.74 -25.63 22.80
N ASN A 998 15.84 -24.66 22.93
CA ASN A 998 16.12 -23.39 23.63
C ASN A 998 16.07 -23.63 25.14
N SER A 999 17.05 -23.08 25.87
CA SER A 999 17.12 -23.17 27.33
C SER A 999 15.93 -22.50 28.04
N VAL A 1000 15.33 -21.48 27.41
CA VAL A 1000 14.04 -20.94 27.82
C VAL A 1000 12.92 -21.64 27.03
N TYR A 1001 11.91 -22.13 27.74
CA TYR A 1001 10.69 -22.71 27.17
C TYR A 1001 9.46 -22.08 27.82
N GLU A 1002 8.59 -21.51 26.99
CA GLU A 1002 7.40 -20.76 27.40
C GLU A 1002 6.15 -21.43 26.82
N PHE A 1003 5.15 -21.70 27.67
CA PHE A 1003 3.89 -22.32 27.26
C PHE A 1003 2.73 -21.91 28.18
N ILE A 1004 1.49 -22.16 27.73
CA ILE A 1004 0.28 -21.96 28.51
C ILE A 1004 -0.12 -23.27 29.18
N MET A 1005 -0.42 -23.23 30.48
CA MET A 1005 -0.71 -24.43 31.28
C MET A 1005 -2.00 -25.13 30.81
N GLY A 1006 -1.85 -26.29 30.18
CA GLY A 1006 -2.96 -27.17 29.78
C GLY A 1006 -3.38 -28.15 30.88
N ALA A 1007 -3.98 -29.28 30.48
CA ALA A 1007 -4.42 -30.37 31.37
C ALA A 1007 -3.24 -31.24 31.86
N GLY A 1008 -2.30 -30.63 32.58
CA GLY A 1008 -1.11 -31.27 33.14
C GLY A 1008 0.05 -31.43 32.15
N ALA A 1009 1.27 -31.09 32.59
CA ALA A 1009 2.49 -31.14 31.78
C ALA A 1009 3.60 -31.86 32.53
N THR A 1010 4.32 -32.75 31.83
CA THR A 1010 5.35 -33.59 32.44
C THR A 1010 6.63 -33.47 31.62
N LEU A 1011 7.58 -32.66 32.08
CA LEU A 1011 8.71 -32.20 31.28
C LEU A 1011 10.04 -32.74 31.83
N LYS A 1012 11.00 -33.07 30.96
CA LYS A 1012 12.41 -33.28 31.30
C LYS A 1012 13.24 -32.13 30.73
N ALA A 1013 14.07 -31.52 31.57
CA ALA A 1013 15.21 -30.70 31.14
C ALA A 1013 16.44 -31.62 31.06
N VAL A 1014 17.03 -31.76 29.87
CA VAL A 1014 18.20 -32.61 29.64
C VAL A 1014 19.45 -31.74 29.47
N PHE A 1015 20.47 -32.03 30.27
CA PHE A 1015 21.78 -31.39 30.24
C PHE A 1015 22.85 -32.43 29.89
N ASN A 1016 23.66 -32.16 28.87
CA ASN A 1016 24.76 -33.01 28.44
C ASN A 1016 26.10 -32.39 28.86
N ARG A 1017 27.10 -33.23 29.08
CA ARG A 1017 28.48 -32.79 29.31
C ARG A 1017 29.13 -32.43 27.98
N ILE A 1018 29.87 -31.32 27.93
CA ILE A 1018 30.70 -30.93 26.79
C ILE A 1018 31.86 -31.94 26.65
N PRO A 1019 32.10 -32.52 25.46
CA PRO A 1019 33.18 -33.49 25.27
C PRO A 1019 34.59 -32.97 25.64
N ASP A 1020 35.26 -33.67 26.56
CA ASP A 1020 36.68 -33.53 26.87
C ASP A 1020 37.50 -34.76 26.41
N GLN A 1021 38.81 -34.79 26.68
CA GLN A 1021 39.71 -35.85 26.18
C GLN A 1021 39.49 -37.25 26.80
N ASN A 1022 38.56 -37.39 27.75
CA ASN A 1022 38.14 -38.67 28.32
C ASN A 1022 36.76 -39.13 27.78
N THR A 1023 36.19 -38.42 26.80
CA THR A 1023 34.86 -38.72 26.25
C THR A 1023 34.87 -40.04 25.47
N THR A 1024 33.99 -40.96 25.84
CA THR A 1024 33.80 -42.26 25.19
C THR A 1024 32.58 -42.32 24.27
N GLU A 1025 31.58 -41.45 24.49
CA GLU A 1025 30.34 -41.39 23.72
C GLU A 1025 30.07 -39.97 23.20
N PHE A 1026 29.49 -39.83 22.01
CA PHE A 1026 29.06 -38.56 21.42
C PHE A 1026 27.55 -38.53 21.12
N THR A 1027 26.95 -37.34 21.18
CA THR A 1027 25.52 -37.11 20.96
C THR A 1027 25.21 -36.90 19.48
N VAL A 1028 24.35 -37.75 18.90
CA VAL A 1028 23.83 -37.61 17.54
C VAL A 1028 22.36 -37.22 17.58
N ILE A 1029 22.04 -36.07 16.96
CA ILE A 1029 20.70 -35.45 16.98
C ILE A 1029 20.14 -35.44 15.55
N PHE A 1030 19.11 -36.22 15.28
CA PHE A 1030 18.42 -36.28 13.99
C PHE A 1030 17.29 -35.24 13.91
N LYS A 1031 17.16 -34.54 12.78
CA LYS A 1031 16.14 -33.50 12.54
C LYS A 1031 15.41 -33.67 11.21
N ASP A 1032 14.17 -33.20 11.14
CA ASP A 1032 13.43 -33.04 9.89
C ASP A 1032 13.75 -31.70 9.19
N LYS A 1033 13.03 -31.41 8.10
CA LYS A 1033 13.19 -30.20 7.27
C LYS A 1033 12.91 -28.89 8.03
N SER A 1034 11.99 -28.88 8.99
CA SER A 1034 11.67 -27.68 9.78
C SER A 1034 12.54 -27.53 11.03
N GLY A 1035 13.48 -28.46 11.24
CA GLY A 1035 14.46 -28.41 12.31
C GLY A 1035 13.97 -29.02 13.63
N ARG A 1036 12.79 -29.65 13.64
CA ARG A 1036 12.29 -30.44 14.76
C ARG A 1036 13.20 -31.65 14.95
N ILE A 1037 13.55 -31.94 16.20
CA ILE A 1037 14.36 -33.12 16.55
C ILE A 1037 13.46 -34.36 16.53
N LEU A 1038 13.89 -35.35 15.74
CA LEU A 1038 13.24 -36.65 15.54
C LEU A 1038 13.77 -37.72 16.51
N GLN A 1039 15.07 -37.70 16.78
CA GLN A 1039 15.76 -38.62 17.69
C GLN A 1039 17.03 -37.95 18.23
N SER A 1040 17.39 -38.28 19.47
CA SER A 1040 18.73 -38.01 20.04
C SER A 1040 19.27 -39.33 20.59
N THR A 1041 20.55 -39.63 20.37
CA THR A 1041 21.21 -40.83 20.90
C THR A 1041 22.67 -40.57 21.20
N ASN A 1042 23.20 -41.19 22.26
CA ASN A 1042 24.64 -41.33 22.42
C ASN A 1042 25.15 -42.47 21.51
N VAL A 1043 26.41 -42.37 21.08
CA VAL A 1043 27.11 -43.37 20.26
C VAL A 1043 28.57 -43.44 20.70
N ASP A 1044 29.10 -44.64 20.96
CA ASP A 1044 30.51 -44.86 21.27
C ASP A 1044 31.45 -44.26 20.19
N ILE A 1045 32.58 -43.70 20.60
CA ILE A 1045 33.57 -43.12 19.67
C ILE A 1045 34.05 -44.15 18.64
N GLY A 1046 33.85 -43.83 17.37
CA GLY A 1046 34.19 -44.69 16.23
C GLY A 1046 33.10 -45.66 15.79
N PHE A 1047 31.93 -45.67 16.44
CA PHE A 1047 30.79 -46.51 16.07
C PHE A 1047 29.77 -45.77 15.20
N PRO A 1048 28.91 -46.50 14.46
CA PRO A 1048 27.87 -45.89 13.63
C PRO A 1048 26.62 -45.49 14.44
N ALA A 1049 25.95 -44.42 14.00
CA ALA A 1049 24.66 -43.99 14.54
C ALA A 1049 23.49 -44.64 13.78
N THR A 1050 22.55 -45.24 14.49
CA THR A 1050 21.30 -45.73 13.89
C THR A 1050 20.29 -44.58 13.76
N PRO A 1051 19.86 -44.21 12.53
CA PRO A 1051 18.88 -43.15 12.34
C PRO A 1051 17.44 -43.60 12.68
N PRO A 1052 16.52 -42.65 12.92
CA PRO A 1052 15.10 -42.94 13.05
C PRO A 1052 14.50 -43.41 11.72
N SER A 1053 13.27 -43.94 11.78
CA SER A 1053 12.46 -44.23 10.60
C SER A 1053 12.33 -43.01 9.68
N ALA A 1054 12.46 -43.21 8.37
CA ALA A 1054 12.41 -42.16 7.36
C ALA A 1054 11.22 -41.19 7.57
N PRO A 1055 11.46 -39.91 7.88
CA PRO A 1055 10.40 -38.96 8.23
C PRO A 1055 9.53 -38.63 7.01
N ALA A 1056 8.21 -38.74 7.17
CA ALA A 1056 7.24 -38.46 6.11
C ALA A 1056 6.93 -36.96 6.02
N LEU A 1057 7.11 -36.37 4.84
CA LEU A 1057 6.71 -35.00 4.51
C LEU A 1057 5.73 -35.04 3.33
N VAL A 1058 4.54 -34.48 3.51
CA VAL A 1058 3.48 -34.55 2.48
C VAL A 1058 3.93 -33.80 1.22
N GLY A 1059 3.83 -34.45 0.06
CA GLY A 1059 4.31 -33.90 -1.22
C GLY A 1059 5.77 -34.17 -1.56
N TYR A 1060 6.52 -34.83 -0.68
CA TYR A 1060 7.95 -35.11 -0.84
C TYR A 1060 8.28 -36.58 -0.53
N SER A 1061 9.34 -37.10 -1.17
CA SER A 1061 9.98 -38.37 -0.80
C SER A 1061 11.25 -38.10 0.00
N PHE A 1062 11.44 -38.82 1.09
CA PHE A 1062 12.68 -38.77 1.88
C PHE A 1062 13.86 -39.29 1.04
N ALA A 1063 14.92 -38.48 0.93
CA ALA A 1063 16.06 -38.71 0.06
C ALA A 1063 17.33 -39.16 0.81
N GLY A 1064 17.29 -39.20 2.15
CA GLY A 1064 18.42 -39.61 3.00
C GLY A 1064 18.74 -38.58 4.08
N TRP A 1065 19.93 -38.71 4.66
CA TRP A 1065 20.43 -37.82 5.72
C TRP A 1065 21.60 -36.97 5.20
N ASP A 1066 21.74 -35.74 5.70
CA ASP A 1066 22.75 -34.77 5.21
C ASP A 1066 24.21 -35.14 5.54
N LYS A 1067 24.43 -36.14 6.41
CA LYS A 1067 25.75 -36.57 6.91
C LYS A 1067 25.85 -38.09 6.98
N SER A 1068 27.06 -38.60 6.75
CA SER A 1068 27.40 -40.00 7.02
C SER A 1068 27.20 -40.31 8.51
N LEU A 1069 26.71 -41.51 8.77
CA LEU A 1069 26.41 -42.02 10.12
C LEU A 1069 27.37 -43.15 10.51
N ASP A 1070 28.37 -43.45 9.69
CA ASP A 1070 29.12 -44.71 9.74
C ASP A 1070 30.24 -44.73 10.79
N ASN A 1071 30.62 -43.54 11.31
CA ASN A 1071 31.77 -43.33 12.19
C ASN A 1071 31.62 -42.02 12.98
N VAL A 1072 31.01 -42.07 14.17
CA VAL A 1072 30.79 -40.88 15.02
C VAL A 1072 32.06 -40.55 15.82
N ILE A 1073 32.58 -39.33 15.64
CA ILE A 1073 33.82 -38.85 16.29
C ILE A 1073 33.68 -37.46 16.94
N SER A 1074 32.48 -36.90 16.96
CA SER A 1074 32.10 -35.67 17.65
C SER A 1074 30.57 -35.64 17.82
N ASP A 1075 30.06 -34.79 18.72
CA ASP A 1075 28.63 -34.45 18.72
C ASP A 1075 28.23 -33.93 17.33
N MET A 1076 27.05 -34.33 16.83
CA MET A 1076 26.58 -33.91 15.50
C MET A 1076 25.06 -33.84 15.39
N THR A 1077 24.56 -32.76 14.78
CA THR A 1077 23.19 -32.68 14.27
C THR A 1077 23.14 -33.16 12.83
N VAL A 1078 22.17 -34.01 12.49
CA VAL A 1078 21.95 -34.62 11.17
C VAL A 1078 20.55 -34.26 10.70
N ASN A 1079 20.40 -33.76 9.47
CA ASN A 1079 19.14 -33.27 8.93
C ASN A 1079 18.61 -34.17 7.82
N ALA A 1080 17.29 -34.34 7.74
CA ALA A 1080 16.62 -35.11 6.70
C ALA A 1080 16.58 -34.37 5.35
N LEU A 1081 16.94 -35.07 4.28
CA LEU A 1081 16.86 -34.60 2.90
C LEU A 1081 15.57 -35.07 2.23
N TYR A 1082 15.06 -34.28 1.28
CA TYR A 1082 13.77 -34.52 0.63
C TYR A 1082 13.79 -34.12 -0.85
N GLU A 1083 13.19 -34.95 -1.70
CA GLU A 1083 12.90 -34.65 -3.10
C GLU A 1083 11.39 -34.44 -3.29
N ARG A 1084 10.98 -33.57 -4.22
CA ARG A 1084 9.56 -33.23 -4.40
C ARG A 1084 8.86 -34.16 -5.39
N LEU A 1085 7.68 -34.65 -5.03
CA LEU A 1085 6.89 -35.54 -5.89
C LEU A 1085 6.48 -34.84 -7.20
N SER A 1086 6.48 -35.60 -8.30
CA SER A 1086 6.31 -35.08 -9.66
C SER A 1086 4.85 -34.96 -10.12
N THR A 1087 3.90 -35.52 -9.38
CA THR A 1087 2.48 -35.66 -9.74
C THR A 1087 1.79 -34.32 -9.99
N THR A 1088 0.96 -34.27 -11.03
CA THR A 1088 0.07 -33.14 -11.34
C THR A 1088 -1.41 -33.53 -11.22
N TYR A 1089 -2.24 -32.52 -10.95
CA TYR A 1089 -3.68 -32.59 -10.80
C TYR A 1089 -4.35 -31.46 -11.58
N GLN A 1090 -5.57 -31.68 -12.05
CA GLN A 1090 -6.34 -30.68 -12.79
C GLN A 1090 -7.02 -29.69 -11.84
N VAL A 1091 -6.94 -28.41 -12.17
CA VAL A 1091 -7.78 -27.36 -11.59
C VAL A 1091 -8.75 -26.88 -12.65
N THR A 1092 -10.04 -26.88 -12.33
CA THR A 1092 -11.11 -26.30 -13.15
C THR A 1092 -11.72 -25.12 -12.40
N VAL A 1093 -12.03 -24.03 -13.11
CA VAL A 1093 -12.59 -22.80 -12.56
C VAL A 1093 -13.93 -22.51 -13.25
N VAL A 1094 -14.99 -22.43 -12.45
CA VAL A 1094 -16.38 -22.20 -12.89
C VAL A 1094 -16.81 -20.79 -12.45
N ASN A 1095 -17.45 -20.06 -13.37
CA ASN A 1095 -17.83 -18.64 -13.20
C ASN A 1095 -16.65 -17.70 -12.86
N GLY A 1096 -15.42 -18.12 -13.19
CA GLY A 1096 -14.18 -17.36 -12.99
C GLY A 1096 -13.06 -17.91 -13.87
N THR A 1097 -11.87 -17.35 -13.73
CA THR A 1097 -10.65 -17.76 -14.45
C THR A 1097 -9.47 -17.92 -13.50
N LEU A 1098 -8.43 -18.61 -13.96
CA LEU A 1098 -7.08 -18.51 -13.41
C LEU A 1098 -6.55 -17.09 -13.64
N SER A 1099 -5.58 -16.63 -12.86
CA SER A 1099 -4.91 -15.34 -13.10
C SER A 1099 -4.16 -15.23 -14.45
N SER A 1100 -4.00 -16.36 -15.16
CA SER A 1100 -3.51 -16.44 -16.55
C SER A 1100 -4.63 -16.35 -17.62
N GLY A 1101 -5.89 -16.14 -17.22
CA GLY A 1101 -7.05 -15.97 -18.11
C GLY A 1101 -7.78 -17.25 -18.54
N GLY A 1102 -7.21 -18.43 -18.31
CA GLY A 1102 -7.85 -19.72 -18.65
C GLY A 1102 -8.86 -20.19 -17.60
N THR A 1103 -9.84 -21.01 -17.98
CA THR A 1103 -10.82 -21.62 -17.05
C THR A 1103 -10.34 -22.94 -16.40
N GLY A 1104 -9.08 -23.32 -16.60
CA GLY A 1104 -8.49 -24.49 -15.95
C GLY A 1104 -7.08 -24.81 -16.45
N GLY A 1105 -6.44 -25.79 -15.83
CA GLY A 1105 -5.08 -26.25 -16.18
C GLY A 1105 -4.56 -27.37 -15.27
N SER A 1106 -3.45 -27.99 -15.67
CA SER A 1106 -2.77 -29.02 -14.88
C SER A 1106 -1.63 -28.42 -14.07
N PHE A 1107 -1.63 -28.64 -12.76
CA PHE A 1107 -0.70 -28.05 -11.81
C PHE A 1107 -0.08 -29.14 -10.93
N LYS A 1108 1.14 -28.94 -10.43
CA LYS A 1108 1.75 -29.88 -9.48
C LYS A 1108 1.04 -29.81 -8.13
N TYR A 1109 1.10 -30.90 -7.36
CA TYR A 1109 0.72 -30.83 -5.94
C TYR A 1109 1.46 -29.68 -5.23
N ASP A 1110 0.74 -29.02 -4.32
CA ASP A 1110 1.23 -27.91 -3.50
C ASP A 1110 1.77 -26.72 -4.33
N MET A 1111 1.23 -26.57 -5.54
CA MET A 1111 1.49 -25.39 -6.38
C MET A 1111 0.44 -24.31 -6.04
N PRO A 1112 0.85 -23.07 -5.70
CA PRO A 1112 -0.10 -21.99 -5.45
C PRO A 1112 -0.73 -21.52 -6.77
N VAL A 1113 -2.05 -21.54 -6.84
CA VAL A 1113 -2.85 -21.14 -8.00
C VAL A 1113 -3.79 -20.01 -7.58
N THR A 1114 -3.78 -18.91 -8.34
CA THR A 1114 -4.69 -17.77 -8.14
C THR A 1114 -5.86 -17.86 -9.11
N VAL A 1115 -7.08 -17.71 -8.60
CA VAL A 1115 -8.33 -17.61 -9.35
C VAL A 1115 -8.99 -16.25 -9.13
N VAL A 1116 -9.73 -15.78 -10.14
CA VAL A 1116 -10.42 -14.49 -10.19
C VAL A 1116 -11.86 -14.73 -10.66
N ALA A 1117 -12.84 -14.22 -9.92
CA ALA A 1117 -14.25 -14.38 -10.25
C ALA A 1117 -14.61 -13.50 -11.46
N ASN A 1118 -15.49 -14.00 -12.33
CA ASN A 1118 -15.97 -13.21 -13.47
C ASN A 1118 -16.78 -11.98 -13.00
N THR A 1119 -16.98 -11.01 -13.90
CA THR A 1119 -17.92 -9.91 -13.66
C THR A 1119 -19.31 -10.46 -13.33
N ALA A 1120 -19.90 -10.00 -12.23
CA ALA A 1120 -21.21 -10.46 -11.78
C ALA A 1120 -22.31 -10.17 -12.80
N PRO A 1121 -23.28 -11.09 -13.01
CA PRO A 1121 -24.46 -10.81 -13.83
C PRO A 1121 -25.26 -9.61 -13.30
N PRO A 1122 -26.01 -8.88 -14.15
CA PRO A 1122 -26.87 -7.79 -13.71
C PRO A 1122 -27.80 -8.20 -12.55
N GLY A 1123 -27.90 -7.32 -11.55
CA GLY A 1123 -28.68 -7.56 -10.32
C GLY A 1123 -28.01 -8.50 -9.30
N HIS A 1124 -26.84 -9.06 -9.59
CA HIS A 1124 -26.10 -9.95 -8.70
C HIS A 1124 -24.73 -9.36 -8.28
N LYS A 1125 -24.22 -9.87 -7.16
CA LYS A 1125 -22.89 -9.61 -6.61
C LYS A 1125 -22.16 -10.92 -6.36
N PHE A 1126 -20.83 -10.91 -6.42
CA PHE A 1126 -20.02 -12.04 -5.97
C PHE A 1126 -20.25 -12.29 -4.48
N SER A 1127 -20.28 -13.56 -4.07
CA SER A 1127 -20.54 -13.98 -2.69
C SER A 1127 -19.37 -14.72 -2.06
N HIS A 1128 -18.89 -15.76 -2.75
CA HIS A 1128 -17.78 -16.60 -2.29
C HIS A 1128 -17.32 -17.58 -3.37
N TRP A 1129 -16.14 -18.15 -3.18
CA TRP A 1129 -15.71 -19.37 -3.86
C TRP A 1129 -16.19 -20.60 -3.11
N THR A 1130 -16.51 -21.68 -3.84
CA THR A 1130 -16.64 -23.03 -3.29
C THR A 1130 -15.65 -24.01 -3.91
N GLN A 1131 -15.33 -25.07 -3.17
CA GLN A 1131 -14.70 -26.31 -3.64
C GLN A 1131 -15.61 -27.46 -3.22
N ASP A 1132 -16.05 -28.28 -4.18
CA ASP A 1132 -17.02 -29.38 -3.96
C ASP A 1132 -18.30 -28.93 -3.20
N GLY A 1133 -18.74 -27.68 -3.40
CA GLY A 1133 -19.87 -27.06 -2.71
C GLY A 1133 -19.58 -26.48 -1.32
N MET A 1134 -18.40 -26.72 -0.74
CA MET A 1134 -17.99 -26.08 0.53
C MET A 1134 -17.37 -24.71 0.27
N LYS A 1135 -17.76 -23.70 1.06
CA LYS A 1135 -17.24 -22.31 0.96
C LYS A 1135 -15.79 -22.21 1.43
N ILE A 1136 -14.90 -21.68 0.59
CA ILE A 1136 -13.45 -21.61 0.84
C ILE A 1136 -12.87 -20.18 0.90
N SER A 1137 -13.55 -19.18 0.34
CA SER A 1137 -13.07 -17.78 0.33
C SER A 1137 -14.21 -16.80 0.06
N THR A 1138 -14.14 -15.61 0.64
CA THR A 1138 -15.04 -14.47 0.35
C THR A 1138 -14.40 -13.39 -0.53
N GLY A 1139 -13.14 -13.56 -0.95
CA GLY A 1139 -12.49 -12.65 -1.91
C GLY A 1139 -12.82 -13.02 -3.35
N SER A 1140 -13.14 -12.03 -4.19
CA SER A 1140 -13.35 -12.25 -5.64
C SER A 1140 -12.09 -12.77 -6.33
N THR A 1141 -10.92 -12.33 -5.87
CA THR A 1141 -9.63 -13.00 -6.14
C THR A 1141 -9.26 -13.87 -4.95
N PHE A 1142 -8.80 -15.10 -5.23
CA PHE A 1142 -8.44 -16.09 -4.21
C PHE A 1142 -7.22 -16.90 -4.66
N LYS A 1143 -6.29 -17.20 -3.74
CA LYS A 1143 -5.13 -18.08 -3.99
C LYS A 1143 -5.26 -19.32 -3.11
N PHE A 1144 -5.08 -20.49 -3.71
CA PHE A 1144 -5.12 -21.79 -3.02
C PHE A 1144 -3.96 -22.68 -3.47
N PHE A 1145 -3.66 -23.72 -2.69
CA PHE A 1145 -2.66 -24.73 -3.04
C PHE A 1145 -3.35 -25.97 -3.60
N VAL A 1146 -2.81 -26.51 -4.70
CA VAL A 1146 -3.41 -27.64 -5.43
C VAL A 1146 -3.31 -28.93 -4.58
N PRO A 1147 -4.45 -29.54 -4.18
CA PRO A 1147 -4.45 -30.75 -3.35
C PRO A 1147 -4.06 -32.00 -4.13
N MET A 1148 -3.93 -33.15 -3.46
CA MET A 1148 -3.62 -34.45 -4.11
C MET A 1148 -4.82 -35.07 -4.87
N ARG A 1149 -5.61 -34.24 -5.55
CA ARG A 1149 -6.76 -34.63 -6.38
C ARG A 1149 -7.15 -33.52 -7.35
N ASP A 1150 -7.75 -33.91 -8.47
CA ASP A 1150 -8.41 -32.97 -9.37
C ASP A 1150 -9.48 -32.16 -8.61
N THR A 1151 -9.55 -30.87 -8.90
CA THR A 1151 -10.26 -29.87 -8.09
C THR A 1151 -11.06 -28.92 -8.98
N THR A 1152 -12.33 -28.73 -8.66
CA THR A 1152 -13.18 -27.70 -9.26
C THR A 1152 -13.45 -26.61 -8.24
N LEU A 1153 -13.17 -25.36 -8.63
CA LEU A 1153 -13.54 -24.16 -7.87
C LEU A 1153 -14.67 -23.42 -8.59
N GLU A 1154 -15.72 -23.03 -7.86
CA GLU A 1154 -16.85 -22.27 -8.43
C GLU A 1154 -17.02 -20.92 -7.73
N ALA A 1155 -17.08 -19.84 -8.51
CA ALA A 1155 -17.49 -18.53 -8.02
C ALA A 1155 -19.01 -18.44 -7.93
N VAL A 1156 -19.53 -18.23 -6.72
CA VAL A 1156 -20.96 -18.13 -6.42
C VAL A 1156 -21.39 -16.67 -6.42
N PHE A 1157 -22.42 -16.36 -7.21
CA PHE A 1157 -23.05 -15.04 -7.31
C PHE A 1157 -24.46 -15.09 -6.71
N VAL A 1158 -24.84 -14.05 -5.98
CA VAL A 1158 -26.16 -13.93 -5.32
C VAL A 1158 -26.81 -12.60 -5.67
N PRO A 1159 -28.16 -12.49 -5.64
CA PRO A 1159 -28.86 -11.22 -5.81
C PRO A 1159 -28.30 -10.11 -4.89
N ASN A 1160 -28.32 -8.87 -5.37
CA ASN A 1160 -27.74 -7.73 -4.65
C ASN A 1160 -28.38 -7.49 -3.27
N GLU A 1161 -29.66 -7.85 -3.12
CA GLU A 1161 -30.44 -7.79 -1.87
C GLU A 1161 -30.11 -8.90 -0.87
N THR A 1162 -29.40 -9.97 -1.26
CA THR A 1162 -29.02 -11.06 -0.34
C THR A 1162 -28.01 -10.59 0.70
N VAL A 1163 -28.35 -10.75 1.98
CA VAL A 1163 -27.42 -10.53 3.10
C VAL A 1163 -26.42 -11.69 3.15
N ILE A 1164 -25.13 -11.40 2.99
CA ILE A 1164 -24.06 -12.41 3.02
C ILE A 1164 -23.49 -12.44 4.43
N ILE A 1165 -23.76 -13.52 5.17
CA ILE A 1165 -23.18 -13.73 6.50
C ILE A 1165 -21.70 -14.16 6.34
N PRO A 1166 -20.75 -13.51 7.06
CA PRO A 1166 -19.38 -14.00 7.17
C PRO A 1166 -19.35 -15.29 7.99
N VAL A 1167 -19.08 -16.41 7.32
CA VAL A 1167 -18.88 -17.72 7.97
C VAL A 1167 -17.37 -17.90 8.16
N PRO A 1168 -16.87 -18.29 9.35
CA PRO A 1168 -15.46 -18.58 9.53
C PRO A 1168 -15.01 -19.76 8.67
N PHE A 1169 -13.74 -19.74 8.30
CA PHE A 1169 -13.05 -20.88 7.69
C PHE A 1169 -11.66 -21.03 8.29
N ILE A 1170 -11.12 -22.23 8.19
CA ILE A 1170 -9.81 -22.62 8.72
C ILE A 1170 -8.90 -22.88 7.53
N THR A 1171 -7.70 -22.31 7.53
CA THR A 1171 -6.63 -22.69 6.61
C THR A 1171 -5.56 -23.46 7.39
N LEU A 1172 -5.14 -24.61 6.88
CA LEU A 1172 -4.01 -25.36 7.43
C LEU A 1172 -2.70 -24.66 7.06
N SER A 1173 -1.65 -24.86 7.86
CA SER A 1173 -0.29 -24.46 7.50
C SER A 1173 0.25 -25.31 6.35
N GLU A 1174 1.23 -24.76 5.64
CA GLU A 1174 1.92 -25.40 4.51
C GLU A 1174 2.59 -26.73 4.91
N GLU A 1175 3.01 -26.88 6.18
CA GLU A 1175 3.50 -28.16 6.71
C GLU A 1175 2.42 -28.93 7.47
N VAL A 1176 2.16 -30.16 7.00
CA VAL A 1176 1.35 -31.19 7.66
C VAL A 1176 2.21 -32.46 7.79
N GLN A 1177 2.43 -32.93 9.01
CA GLN A 1177 3.18 -34.16 9.30
C GLN A 1177 2.22 -35.32 9.61
N MET A 1178 2.56 -36.50 9.09
CA MET A 1178 1.80 -37.75 9.26
C MET A 1178 2.61 -38.75 10.08
N ASP A 1179 2.14 -39.09 11.28
CA ASP A 1179 2.64 -40.24 12.04
C ASP A 1179 1.78 -41.46 11.68
N THR A 1180 2.30 -42.29 10.77
CA THR A 1180 1.61 -43.48 10.28
C THR A 1180 1.64 -44.66 11.26
N ALA A 1181 2.50 -44.62 12.30
CA ALA A 1181 2.58 -45.65 13.33
C ALA A 1181 1.51 -45.43 14.40
N ASN A 1182 1.40 -44.20 14.92
CA ASN A 1182 0.40 -43.81 15.92
C ASN A 1182 -0.94 -43.37 15.29
N LYS A 1183 -1.01 -43.24 13.95
CA LYS A 1183 -2.17 -42.76 13.18
C LYS A 1183 -2.61 -41.34 13.55
N THR A 1184 -1.64 -40.49 13.89
CA THR A 1184 -1.86 -39.08 14.23
C THR A 1184 -1.33 -38.16 13.13
N MET A 1185 -1.85 -36.94 13.11
CA MET A 1185 -1.45 -35.88 12.18
C MET A 1185 -1.13 -34.63 13.00
N LEU A 1186 -0.06 -33.92 12.64
CA LEU A 1186 0.33 -32.67 13.27
C LEU A 1186 0.40 -31.57 12.22
N PHE A 1187 -0.31 -30.48 12.46
CA PHE A 1187 -0.38 -29.30 11.60
C PHE A 1187 -0.58 -28.04 12.45
N THR A 1188 -0.16 -26.90 11.93
CA THR A 1188 -0.60 -25.59 12.43
C THR A 1188 -1.82 -25.14 11.61
N ALA A 1189 -2.65 -24.22 12.12
CA ALA A 1189 -3.81 -23.74 11.38
C ALA A 1189 -4.06 -22.24 11.64
N ASN A 1190 -4.07 -21.46 10.56
CA ASN A 1190 -4.47 -20.06 10.58
C ASN A 1190 -6.00 -19.97 10.48
N ARG A 1191 -6.61 -19.04 11.24
CA ARG A 1191 -8.07 -18.96 11.36
C ARG A 1191 -8.54 -17.52 11.36
N THR A 1192 -9.39 -17.18 10.40
CA THR A 1192 -10.16 -15.93 10.43
C THR A 1192 -11.41 -16.19 11.24
N VAL A 1193 -11.53 -15.56 12.41
CA VAL A 1193 -12.71 -15.64 13.29
C VAL A 1193 -13.50 -14.34 13.17
N PRO A 1194 -14.67 -14.33 12.48
CA PRO A 1194 -15.53 -13.15 12.42
C PRO A 1194 -16.11 -12.80 13.79
N ALA A 1195 -16.52 -11.55 13.96
CA ALA A 1195 -17.31 -11.13 15.12
C ALA A 1195 -18.60 -11.98 15.22
N GLY A 1196 -18.91 -12.46 16.43
CA GLY A 1196 -20.02 -13.39 16.68
C GLY A 1196 -19.63 -14.88 16.73
N TYR A 1197 -18.35 -15.22 16.57
CA TYR A 1197 -17.82 -16.57 16.77
C TYR A 1197 -16.80 -16.61 17.91
N THR A 1198 -16.60 -17.79 18.51
CA THR A 1198 -15.60 -17.99 19.58
C THR A 1198 -14.91 -19.35 19.45
N LEU A 1199 -13.59 -19.37 19.65
CA LEU A 1199 -12.78 -20.60 19.72
C LEU A 1199 -12.95 -21.23 21.10
N VAL A 1200 -13.62 -22.38 21.17
CA VAL A 1200 -13.85 -23.13 22.42
C VAL A 1200 -12.90 -24.31 22.60
N GLU A 1201 -12.36 -24.86 21.51
CA GLU A 1201 -11.31 -25.89 21.52
C GLU A 1201 -10.48 -25.81 20.23
N SER A 1202 -9.27 -26.38 20.23
CA SER A 1202 -8.40 -26.44 19.04
C SER A 1202 -9.00 -27.34 17.94
N GLY A 1203 -9.89 -26.75 17.13
CA GLY A 1203 -10.67 -27.44 16.10
C GLY A 1203 -12.12 -26.99 16.02
N VAL A 1204 -12.64 -26.32 17.05
CA VAL A 1204 -14.08 -26.03 17.21
C VAL A 1204 -14.32 -24.53 17.31
N LEU A 1205 -15.07 -24.00 16.34
CA LEU A 1205 -15.60 -22.63 16.36
C LEU A 1205 -17.10 -22.69 16.63
N LEU A 1206 -17.54 -22.01 17.69
CA LEU A 1206 -18.95 -21.89 18.06
C LEU A 1206 -19.53 -20.61 17.46
N LEU A 1207 -20.63 -20.70 16.72
CA LEU A 1207 -21.49 -19.54 16.42
C LEU A 1207 -22.20 -19.13 17.72
N GLN A 1208 -22.30 -17.83 18.01
CA GLN A 1208 -23.08 -17.33 19.14
C GLN A 1208 -24.59 -17.37 18.84
N SER A 1209 -25.15 -18.58 18.75
CA SER A 1209 -26.58 -18.86 18.80
C SER A 1209 -27.04 -19.11 20.25
N ASN A 1210 -28.36 -19.23 20.46
CA ASN A 1210 -28.96 -19.28 21.80
C ASN A 1210 -28.89 -20.65 22.51
N THR A 1211 -28.03 -21.57 22.06
CA THR A 1211 -28.01 -22.97 22.52
C THR A 1211 -27.21 -23.13 23.83
N ALA A 1212 -27.80 -23.77 24.84
CA ALA A 1212 -27.19 -23.90 26.16
C ALA A 1212 -26.02 -24.91 26.19
N PRO A 1213 -24.89 -24.63 26.89
CA PRO A 1213 -23.72 -25.53 26.90
C PRO A 1213 -23.96 -26.96 27.43
N GLY A 1214 -25.09 -27.22 28.10
CA GLY A 1214 -25.44 -28.53 28.64
C GLY A 1214 -26.11 -29.50 27.65
N GLU A 1215 -26.52 -29.03 26.46
CA GLU A 1215 -27.24 -29.82 25.45
C GLU A 1215 -26.46 -30.02 24.14
N LEU A 1216 -25.17 -29.65 24.14
CA LEU A 1216 -24.29 -29.79 22.98
C LEU A 1216 -24.01 -31.27 22.67
N THR A 1217 -24.49 -31.73 21.51
CA THR A 1217 -24.23 -33.09 21.00
C THR A 1217 -23.41 -33.04 19.71
N VAL A 1218 -23.04 -34.21 19.18
CA VAL A 1218 -22.34 -34.32 17.90
C VAL A 1218 -23.16 -33.86 16.68
N GLU A 1219 -24.48 -33.72 16.82
CA GLU A 1219 -25.43 -33.39 15.75
C GLU A 1219 -25.86 -31.90 15.74
N THR A 1220 -25.32 -31.04 16.62
CA THR A 1220 -25.78 -29.66 16.78
C THR A 1220 -25.36 -28.75 15.61
N GLU A 1221 -26.35 -28.16 14.91
CA GLU A 1221 -26.16 -27.43 13.63
C GLU A 1221 -25.19 -26.21 13.69
N ASP A 1222 -25.07 -25.55 14.85
CA ASP A 1222 -24.27 -24.32 15.03
C ASP A 1222 -22.75 -24.56 15.24
N ILE A 1223 -22.27 -25.81 15.19
CA ILE A 1223 -20.87 -26.17 15.49
C ILE A 1223 -20.04 -26.33 14.21
N ILE A 1224 -19.18 -25.36 13.91
CA ILE A 1224 -18.19 -25.49 12.83
C ILE A 1224 -16.95 -26.21 13.38
N ARG A 1225 -16.82 -27.49 13.00
CA ARG A 1225 -15.60 -28.28 13.20
C ARG A 1225 -14.69 -28.15 11.99
N GLY A 1226 -13.40 -27.93 12.22
CA GLY A 1226 -12.38 -28.30 11.24
C GLY A 1226 -12.41 -29.81 11.00
N LYS A 1227 -12.17 -30.22 9.76
CA LYS A 1227 -12.18 -31.63 9.33
C LYS A 1227 -10.88 -31.94 8.57
#